data_AF-A0AAJ1MHH0-F1
#
_entry.id   AF-A0AAJ1MHH0-F1
#
_cell.length_a   1.000
_cell.length_b   1.000
_cell.length_c   1.000
_cell.angle_alpha   90.00
_cell.angle_beta   90.00
_cell.angle_gamma   90.00
#
_symmetry.space_group_name_H-M   'P 1'
#
loop_
_entity.id
_entity.type
_entity.pdbx_description
1 polymer ?
#
loop_
_entity_poly.entity_id
_entity_poly.type
_entity_poly.pdbx_seq_one_letter_code
_entity_poly.pdbx_strand_id
1 'polypeptide(L)'
;MPGSHTISEDGGLDRAADSRSQPDGRYLGQALAQSRIAIRGARTHNLKNIDLDIPRNRLVVITGLSGSGKSSLAFDTLYAEGQRRYVESLSAYARQFLGRLDKPDVDLIEGLSPAISIEQKATSHNPRSTVGTVTEINDYLRLLFARAGTPYCPDHNLPLQSQTISQMVDAALALPEDTRLMVLGPLARNKKGEFAELFAQMQAQGYVRFRIDGKIHESHSLPALEKNERHDIDVVIDRLKVRADAQQRLAESFEAALRAGGADAGGRVIALEMDSGKEHLFSAKFACPLCSYSLPELEPRLFSFNSPMGACPGCDGLGCTESFDPERVVAFPTLSLASGAVKGWDRRNGYYFSMLESVARHYGTDVELPFEELPEKVRNVMLWGSGEEEMPFTYVFDSGARKGETLVKSHPFEGIIPNITRRWRETESSVVRDDLARLRSVAVCPDCGGTRLRREARFVRIGEGEQARAIYEVGHATLAEAHAWCASLQLSGAKAEIAGKVVREIASRLLFLNDVGLSYLSLERGADTLSGGEAQRIRLASQIGSGLTGVMYVLDEPSIGLHQRDNDKLIGTLQHLRDIGNSVIVVEHDEDMMRAADQIIDLGPGAGVHGGRVMAQGSYEEVRANPDSPTGRYLAGTQRIEVPARRTPWQPVLEATAEGEARPAAKGFPARTQQPPANPDNATAPGAPQLQALRVVGARGHNLKGVTADFPVGLLTCVTGVSGSGKSTLVNDTLYTEAARQIHRAGGEAAPHDDIIGMGYFDKVINVDQSPIGRTPRSNPATYTGLFTPIRDLMAETNTAKERGYGPGRFSFNVAGGRCEACQGDGVVKVEMHFLPDVYVPCDICNGQRYNRETLEVQWKGRNISQILEMTVEDAHAFFKDVPTIARKLQTLLDVGLSYIRLGQSATTLSGGEAQRVKLAQELSKRDTGRTLYILDEPTTGLHFADIALLLKVLQQLRDAGNTIVVIEHNLDVIKTADWIIDMGPEGGSGGGQVVATGTPEDVAANPASHTGRYLRPYLEAASVSAPAAAKAGRRKAQ
;
A
#
# COMPACT_ATOMS: atom_id res chain seq x y z
N MET A 1 -33.01 -24.60 -87.31
CA MET A 1 -31.75 -24.73 -88.09
C MET A 1 -31.41 -23.36 -88.65
N PRO A 2 -30.11 -23.06 -88.84
CA PRO A 2 -29.16 -22.40 -87.93
C PRO A 2 -29.22 -20.86 -88.09
N GLY A 3 -28.54 -19.98 -87.35
CA GLY A 3 -27.47 -20.03 -86.36
C GLY A 3 -26.92 -18.60 -86.22
N SER A 4 -26.10 -18.40 -85.18
CA SER A 4 -25.17 -17.29 -84.93
C SER A 4 -25.76 -15.88 -84.66
N HIS A 5 -25.62 -15.37 -83.44
CA HIS A 5 -24.42 -14.65 -82.97
C HIS A 5 -24.58 -14.14 -81.52
N THR A 6 -23.56 -14.48 -80.72
CA THR A 6 -22.93 -13.74 -79.60
C THR A 6 -23.69 -12.74 -78.73
N ILE A 7 -23.55 -13.00 -77.43
CA ILE A 7 -23.91 -12.25 -76.22
C ILE A 7 -23.18 -10.91 -76.14
N SER A 8 -23.89 -9.81 -75.85
CA SER A 8 -23.77 -9.05 -74.59
C SER A 8 -24.56 -7.73 -74.60
N GLU A 9 -25.00 -7.34 -73.40
CA GLU A 9 -25.36 -6.00 -72.91
C GLU A 9 -26.84 -5.62 -72.72
N ASP A 10 -27.01 -4.97 -71.57
CA ASP A 10 -28.06 -4.05 -71.14
C ASP A 10 -29.37 -4.60 -70.53
N GLY A 11 -29.30 -4.80 -69.20
CA GLY A 11 -29.71 -3.76 -68.26
C GLY A 11 -31.11 -3.15 -68.44
N GLY A 12 -32.02 -3.52 -67.54
CA GLY A 12 -33.32 -2.85 -67.40
C GLY A 12 -34.13 -3.42 -66.25
N LEU A 13 -34.00 -2.79 -65.08
CA LEU A 13 -34.79 -3.04 -63.87
C LEU A 13 -36.28 -2.83 -64.11
N ASP A 14 -37.11 -3.77 -63.65
CA ASP A 14 -37.99 -3.58 -62.49
C ASP A 14 -38.99 -4.73 -62.39
N ARG A 15 -39.12 -5.30 -61.19
CA ARG A 15 -40.39 -5.90 -60.72
C ARG A 15 -40.33 -6.20 -59.22
N ALA A 16 -41.20 -5.51 -58.50
CA ALA A 16 -41.63 -5.83 -57.15
C ALA A 16 -42.38 -7.17 -57.08
N ALA A 17 -42.14 -7.94 -56.03
CA ALA A 17 -43.11 -8.81 -55.36
C ALA A 17 -42.55 -9.32 -54.02
N ASP A 18 -43.48 -9.58 -53.12
CA ASP A 18 -43.39 -9.50 -51.67
C ASP A 18 -43.15 -10.85 -50.98
N SER A 19 -42.60 -10.78 -49.77
CA SER A 19 -42.73 -11.69 -48.62
C SER A 19 -42.49 -13.22 -48.79
N ARG A 20 -41.47 -13.74 -48.10
CA ARG A 20 -41.59 -14.65 -46.94
C ARG A 20 -40.26 -15.38 -46.63
N SER A 21 -40.04 -15.56 -45.33
CA SER A 21 -39.06 -16.44 -44.66
C SER A 21 -37.58 -16.24 -44.98
N GLN A 22 -36.89 -15.48 -44.12
CA GLN A 22 -35.47 -15.71 -43.83
C GLN A 22 -35.33 -16.20 -42.38
N PRO A 23 -34.40 -17.13 -42.10
CA PRO A 23 -34.36 -17.81 -40.81
C PRO A 23 -33.66 -16.96 -39.75
N ASP A 24 -34.28 -16.89 -38.57
CA ASP A 24 -33.83 -16.24 -37.32
C ASP A 24 -32.47 -16.73 -36.76
N GLY A 25 -31.68 -17.49 -37.52
CA GLY A 25 -30.36 -17.99 -37.11
C GLY A 25 -29.17 -17.11 -37.48
N ARG A 26 -29.34 -16.11 -38.37
CA ARG A 26 -28.22 -15.26 -38.84
C ARG A 26 -27.96 -14.02 -38.00
N TYR A 27 -28.92 -13.58 -37.19
CA TYR A 27 -28.77 -12.37 -36.37
C TYR A 27 -27.71 -12.54 -35.27
N LEU A 28 -27.68 -13.71 -34.59
CA LEU A 28 -26.70 -13.97 -33.53
C LEU A 28 -25.27 -14.09 -34.10
N GLY A 29 -25.11 -14.71 -35.27
CA GLY A 29 -23.81 -14.85 -35.94
C GLY A 29 -23.23 -13.51 -36.42
N GLN A 30 -24.07 -12.60 -36.93
CA GLN A 30 -23.65 -11.25 -37.29
C GLN A 30 -23.44 -10.33 -36.07
N ALA A 31 -24.23 -10.49 -35.00
CA ALA A 31 -24.03 -9.78 -33.73
C ALA A 31 -22.75 -10.25 -32.99
N LEU A 32 -22.43 -11.55 -33.05
CA LEU A 32 -21.15 -12.09 -32.57
C LEU A 32 -19.97 -11.72 -33.49
N ALA A 33 -20.24 -11.48 -34.78
CA ALA A 33 -19.27 -10.96 -35.74
C ALA A 33 -19.13 -9.42 -35.72
N GLN A 34 -19.83 -8.70 -34.83
CA GLN A 34 -19.54 -7.28 -34.62
C GLN A 34 -18.11 -7.17 -34.06
N SER A 35 -17.20 -6.70 -34.91
CA SER A 35 -15.79 -6.46 -34.61
C SER A 35 -15.56 -5.19 -33.77
N ARG A 36 -16.64 -4.56 -33.26
CA ARG A 36 -16.62 -3.28 -32.58
C ARG A 36 -17.64 -3.18 -31.45
N ILE A 37 -17.34 -2.36 -30.46
CA ILE A 37 -18.23 -1.87 -29.42
C ILE A 37 -18.80 -0.55 -29.93
N ALA A 38 -20.10 -0.51 -30.21
CA ALA A 38 -20.76 0.69 -30.75
C ALA A 38 -21.51 1.41 -29.62
N ILE A 39 -21.15 2.65 -29.37
CA ILE A 39 -21.76 3.54 -28.36
C ILE A 39 -22.53 4.61 -29.11
N ARG A 40 -23.79 4.82 -28.76
CA ARG A 40 -24.64 5.88 -29.33
C ARG A 40 -25.26 6.74 -28.24
N GLY A 41 -25.14 8.05 -28.40
CA GLY A 41 -25.72 9.05 -27.52
C GLY A 41 -25.25 8.99 -26.07
N ALA A 42 -23.95 8.82 -25.80
CA ALA A 42 -23.46 8.83 -24.42
C ALA A 42 -23.46 10.25 -23.83
N ARG A 43 -24.07 10.41 -22.66
CA ARG A 43 -24.32 11.69 -21.96
C ARG A 43 -23.96 11.67 -20.48
N THR A 44 -23.37 10.58 -19.99
CA THR A 44 -22.90 10.46 -18.61
C THR A 44 -22.01 11.65 -18.22
N HIS A 45 -22.36 12.31 -17.11
CA HIS A 45 -21.69 13.52 -16.61
C HIS A 45 -21.62 14.69 -17.60
N ASN A 46 -20.47 14.93 -18.23
CA ASN A 46 -20.25 16.06 -19.13
C ASN A 46 -20.20 15.66 -20.61
N LEU A 47 -20.38 14.37 -20.94
CA LEU A 47 -20.39 13.87 -22.31
C LEU A 47 -21.52 14.53 -23.13
N LYS A 48 -21.19 14.97 -24.35
CA LYS A 48 -22.07 15.79 -25.21
C LYS A 48 -22.79 14.94 -26.25
N ASN A 49 -23.51 13.91 -25.81
CA ASN A 49 -24.27 13.01 -26.68
C ASN A 49 -23.36 12.38 -27.76
N ILE A 50 -22.27 11.76 -27.31
CA ILE A 50 -21.22 11.27 -28.21
C ILE A 50 -21.57 9.90 -28.80
N ASP A 51 -21.24 9.74 -30.08
CA ASP A 51 -21.29 8.47 -30.80
C ASP A 51 -19.85 8.00 -31.06
N LEU A 52 -19.56 6.74 -30.77
CA LEU A 52 -18.21 6.19 -30.86
C LEU A 52 -18.24 4.71 -31.25
N ASP A 53 -17.30 4.30 -32.09
CA ASP A 53 -17.09 2.90 -32.46
C ASP A 53 -15.69 2.45 -32.05
N ILE A 54 -15.59 1.57 -31.05
CA ILE A 54 -14.32 1.07 -30.50
C ILE A 54 -14.04 -0.34 -31.05
N PRO A 55 -12.87 -0.64 -31.61
CA PRO A 55 -12.57 -1.98 -32.12
C PRO A 55 -12.44 -3.00 -30.97
N ARG A 56 -13.00 -4.19 -31.15
CA ARG A 56 -12.85 -5.29 -30.20
C ARG A 56 -11.50 -5.98 -30.39
N ASN A 57 -11.01 -6.60 -29.32
CA ASN A 57 -9.75 -7.35 -29.27
C ASN A 57 -8.53 -6.50 -29.66
N ARG A 58 -8.58 -5.22 -29.29
CA ARG A 58 -7.53 -4.22 -29.56
C ARG A 58 -7.17 -3.48 -28.28
N LEU A 59 -5.96 -2.92 -28.27
CA LEU A 59 -5.48 -2.00 -27.25
C LEU A 59 -5.88 -0.58 -27.64
N VAL A 60 -6.80 0.00 -26.88
CA VAL A 60 -7.39 1.32 -27.15
C VAL A 60 -6.99 2.26 -26.03
N VAL A 61 -6.43 3.42 -26.38
CA VAL A 61 -6.07 4.46 -25.41
C VAL A 61 -7.05 5.61 -25.50
N ILE A 62 -7.63 6.00 -24.37
CA ILE A 62 -8.45 7.20 -24.20
C ILE A 62 -7.59 8.27 -23.54
N THR A 63 -7.44 9.41 -24.20
CA THR A 63 -6.60 10.52 -23.75
C THR A 63 -7.35 11.86 -23.82
N GLY A 64 -6.69 12.94 -23.41
CA GLY A 64 -7.24 14.30 -23.36
C GLY A 64 -7.08 14.98 -22.00
N LEU A 65 -7.51 16.24 -21.88
CA LEU A 65 -7.29 17.07 -20.69
C LEU A 65 -7.90 16.52 -19.39
N SER A 66 -7.36 16.92 -18.23
CA SER A 66 -7.96 16.62 -16.92
C SER A 66 -9.42 17.12 -16.89
N GLY A 67 -10.38 16.26 -16.57
CA GLY A 67 -11.80 16.61 -16.58
C GLY A 67 -12.47 16.67 -17.98
N SER A 68 -11.82 16.18 -19.04
CA SER A 68 -12.41 16.19 -20.40
C SER A 68 -13.53 15.17 -20.63
N GLY A 69 -13.72 14.21 -19.72
CA GLY A 69 -14.73 13.15 -19.82
C GLY A 69 -14.18 11.74 -20.03
N LYS A 70 -12.86 11.54 -19.91
CA LYS A 70 -12.18 10.23 -20.08
C LYS A 70 -12.77 9.15 -19.17
N SER A 71 -12.75 9.40 -17.86
CA SER A 71 -13.27 8.46 -16.86
C SER A 71 -14.79 8.27 -16.98
N SER A 72 -15.51 9.33 -17.39
CA SER A 72 -16.95 9.26 -17.65
C SER A 72 -17.30 8.31 -18.80
N LEU A 73 -16.47 8.27 -19.84
CA LEU A 73 -16.62 7.31 -20.93
C LEU A 73 -16.14 5.90 -20.53
N ALA A 74 -14.93 5.79 -19.99
CA ALA A 74 -14.28 4.51 -19.72
C ALA A 74 -14.92 3.76 -18.53
N PHE A 75 -15.06 4.41 -17.38
CA PHE A 75 -15.51 3.79 -16.14
C PHE A 75 -17.02 3.93 -15.94
N ASP A 76 -17.53 5.16 -15.99
CA ASP A 76 -18.93 5.45 -15.63
C ASP A 76 -19.92 5.04 -16.74
N THR A 77 -19.44 4.78 -17.96
CA THR A 77 -20.27 4.32 -19.08
C THR A 77 -19.91 2.89 -19.49
N LEU A 78 -18.72 2.66 -20.05
CA LEU A 78 -18.35 1.35 -20.62
C LEU A 78 -18.22 0.24 -19.57
N TYR A 79 -17.38 0.46 -18.56
CA TYR A 79 -17.20 -0.51 -17.47
C TYR A 79 -18.48 -0.71 -16.67
N ALA A 80 -19.13 0.38 -16.24
CA ALA A 80 -20.37 0.32 -15.47
C ALA A 80 -21.45 -0.51 -16.19
N GLU A 81 -21.62 -0.29 -17.50
CA GLU A 81 -22.62 -1.02 -18.26
C GLU A 81 -22.24 -2.48 -18.52
N GLY A 82 -20.95 -2.77 -18.71
CA GLY A 82 -20.46 -4.15 -18.90
C GLY A 82 -20.53 -4.99 -17.65
N GLN A 83 -20.16 -4.41 -16.51
CA GLN A 83 -20.31 -5.05 -15.21
C GLN A 83 -21.79 -5.27 -14.89
N ARG A 84 -22.64 -4.24 -15.05
CA ARG A 84 -24.07 -4.33 -14.76
C ARG A 84 -24.75 -5.43 -15.57
N ARG A 85 -24.58 -5.44 -16.90
CA ARG A 85 -25.18 -6.45 -17.79
C ARG A 85 -24.76 -7.87 -17.42
N TYR A 86 -23.49 -8.06 -17.04
CA TYR A 86 -23.01 -9.37 -16.60
C TYR A 86 -23.61 -9.78 -15.25
N VAL A 87 -23.60 -8.91 -14.24
CA VAL A 87 -24.09 -9.24 -12.90
C VAL A 87 -25.62 -9.44 -12.87
N GLU A 88 -26.37 -8.70 -13.70
CA GLU A 88 -27.81 -8.91 -13.89
C GLU A 88 -28.18 -10.29 -14.47
N SER A 89 -27.20 -10.99 -15.05
CA SER A 89 -27.38 -12.36 -15.55
C SER A 89 -27.17 -13.43 -14.46
N LEU A 90 -26.49 -13.11 -13.35
CA LEU A 90 -26.11 -14.08 -12.32
C LEU A 90 -27.31 -14.62 -11.52
N SER A 91 -28.29 -13.78 -11.18
CA SER A 91 -29.50 -14.21 -10.48
C SER A 91 -30.66 -13.23 -10.64
N ALA A 92 -31.89 -13.71 -10.44
CA ALA A 92 -33.08 -12.86 -10.40
C ALA A 92 -33.02 -11.82 -9.27
N TYR A 93 -32.43 -12.18 -8.12
CA TYR A 93 -32.20 -11.28 -6.99
C TYR A 93 -31.23 -10.15 -7.36
N ALA A 94 -30.08 -10.48 -7.96
CA ALA A 94 -29.12 -9.48 -8.42
C ALA A 94 -29.75 -8.51 -9.43
N ARG A 95 -30.57 -9.01 -10.35
CA ARG A 95 -31.31 -8.17 -11.31
C ARG A 95 -32.28 -7.20 -10.64
N GLN A 96 -33.07 -7.67 -9.68
CA GLN A 96 -34.01 -6.80 -8.95
C GLN A 96 -33.29 -5.72 -8.15
N PHE A 97 -32.13 -6.06 -7.58
CA PHE A 97 -31.33 -5.18 -6.76
C PHE A 97 -30.59 -4.12 -7.60
N LEU A 98 -29.90 -4.55 -8.68
CA LEU A 98 -29.22 -3.65 -9.61
C LEU A 98 -30.18 -2.76 -10.40
N GLY A 99 -31.42 -3.20 -10.63
CA GLY A 99 -32.45 -2.38 -11.26
C GLY A 99 -32.83 -1.12 -10.47
N ARG A 100 -32.39 -0.99 -9.21
CA ARG A 100 -32.57 0.22 -8.38
C ARG A 100 -31.42 1.21 -8.49
N LEU A 101 -30.29 0.82 -9.10
CA LEU A 101 -29.16 1.70 -9.32
C LEU A 101 -29.39 2.54 -10.58
N ASP A 102 -28.88 3.77 -10.56
CA ASP A 102 -28.90 4.63 -11.74
C ASP A 102 -28.10 3.98 -12.88
N LYS A 103 -28.74 3.86 -14.04
CA LYS A 103 -28.09 3.37 -15.26
C LYS A 103 -27.26 4.50 -15.88
N PRO A 104 -26.12 4.18 -16.51
CA PRO A 104 -25.40 5.17 -17.32
C PRO A 104 -26.31 5.81 -18.37
N ASP A 105 -26.19 7.12 -18.57
CA ASP A 105 -27.01 7.86 -19.54
C ASP A 105 -26.45 7.68 -20.95
N VAL A 106 -27.01 6.71 -21.67
CA VAL A 106 -26.64 6.32 -23.03
C VAL A 106 -27.86 5.78 -23.76
N ASP A 107 -27.99 6.08 -25.06
CA ASP A 107 -29.12 5.58 -25.86
C ASP A 107 -28.98 4.10 -26.19
N LEU A 108 -27.79 3.71 -26.66
CA LEU A 108 -27.51 2.34 -27.05
C LEU A 108 -26.02 2.02 -26.89
N ILE A 109 -25.73 0.84 -26.35
CA ILE A 109 -24.40 0.23 -26.45
C ILE A 109 -24.52 -1.22 -26.94
N GLU A 110 -23.90 -1.52 -28.06
CA GLU A 110 -23.83 -2.85 -28.70
C GLU A 110 -22.40 -3.40 -28.69
N GLY A 111 -22.26 -4.73 -28.79
CA GLY A 111 -20.95 -5.40 -28.87
C GLY A 111 -20.15 -5.43 -27.56
N LEU A 112 -20.77 -5.10 -26.43
CA LEU A 112 -20.09 -4.95 -25.15
C LEU A 112 -19.80 -6.31 -24.49
N SER A 113 -18.55 -6.52 -24.06
CA SER A 113 -18.09 -7.70 -23.31
C SER A 113 -18.27 -7.50 -21.80
N PRO A 114 -18.27 -8.59 -20.99
CA PRO A 114 -18.12 -8.49 -19.54
C PRO A 114 -16.89 -7.65 -19.19
N ALA A 115 -17.05 -6.69 -18.29
CA ALA A 115 -16.03 -5.69 -18.02
C ALA A 115 -15.36 -5.88 -16.65
N ILE A 116 -14.04 -5.68 -16.59
CA ILE A 116 -13.25 -5.67 -15.37
C ILE A 116 -12.47 -4.36 -15.31
N SER A 117 -12.65 -3.57 -14.24
CA SER A 117 -11.86 -2.37 -14.01
C SER A 117 -10.60 -2.67 -13.21
N ILE A 118 -9.51 -2.02 -13.59
CA ILE A 118 -8.21 -2.02 -12.89
C ILE A 118 -7.87 -0.57 -12.55
N GLU A 119 -8.47 -0.10 -11.46
CA GLU A 119 -8.33 1.27 -10.91
C GLU A 119 -7.36 1.32 -9.73
N GLN A 120 -6.92 2.53 -9.36
CA GLN A 120 -6.06 2.80 -8.20
C GLN A 120 -6.80 2.85 -6.86
N LYS A 121 -7.97 2.22 -6.75
CA LYS A 121 -8.70 2.18 -5.48
C LYS A 121 -7.90 1.41 -4.45
N ALA A 122 -7.75 2.00 -3.27
CA ALA A 122 -6.95 1.47 -2.18
C ALA A 122 -7.24 -0.02 -1.94
N THR A 123 -6.17 -0.81 -1.90
CA THR A 123 -6.19 -2.19 -1.44
C THR A 123 -6.76 -2.28 -0.03
N SER A 124 -7.32 -3.44 0.31
CA SER A 124 -7.86 -3.71 1.64
C SER A 124 -6.86 -3.28 2.73
N HIS A 125 -7.28 -2.37 3.62
CA HIS A 125 -6.51 -1.94 4.80
C HIS A 125 -6.48 -3.01 5.91
N ASN A 126 -6.76 -4.27 5.58
CA ASN A 126 -6.70 -5.35 6.54
C ASN A 126 -5.22 -5.69 6.79
N PRO A 127 -4.70 -5.57 8.03
CA PRO A 127 -3.30 -5.85 8.35
C PRO A 127 -2.89 -7.31 8.09
N ARG A 128 -3.87 -8.22 7.96
CA ARG A 128 -3.62 -9.62 7.57
C ARG A 128 -3.48 -9.83 6.06
N SER A 129 -3.82 -8.84 5.25
CA SER A 129 -3.69 -8.94 3.80
C SER A 129 -2.25 -8.65 3.39
N THR A 130 -1.65 -9.53 2.59
CA THR A 130 -0.31 -9.37 2.01
C THR A 130 -0.35 -9.50 0.50
N VAL A 131 0.75 -9.15 -0.19
CA VAL A 131 0.89 -9.39 -1.63
C VAL A 131 0.61 -10.85 -1.98
N GLY A 132 1.12 -11.79 -1.18
CA GLY A 132 0.91 -13.22 -1.38
C GLY A 132 -0.55 -13.68 -1.23
N THR A 133 -1.33 -13.05 -0.35
CA THR A 133 -2.77 -13.38 -0.22
C THR A 133 -3.59 -12.75 -1.35
N VAL A 134 -3.29 -11.51 -1.75
CA VAL A 134 -4.00 -10.82 -2.84
C VAL A 134 -3.77 -11.51 -4.20
N THR A 135 -2.58 -12.06 -4.40
CA THR A 135 -2.20 -12.77 -5.64
C THR A 135 -2.54 -14.26 -5.64
N GLU A 136 -3.07 -14.77 -4.51
CA GLU A 136 -3.32 -16.19 -4.23
C GLU A 136 -2.07 -17.08 -4.28
N ILE A 137 -0.87 -16.52 -4.50
CA ILE A 137 0.40 -17.27 -4.52
C ILE A 137 0.62 -17.97 -3.18
N ASN A 138 0.22 -17.33 -2.07
CA ASN A 138 0.29 -17.94 -0.75
C ASN A 138 -0.56 -19.21 -0.67
N ASP A 139 -1.74 -19.26 -1.30
CA ASP A 139 -2.58 -20.47 -1.28
C ASP A 139 -1.94 -21.64 -2.03
N TYR A 140 -1.29 -21.36 -3.16
CA TYR A 140 -0.51 -22.36 -3.88
C TYR A 140 0.73 -22.79 -3.09
N LEU A 141 1.43 -21.87 -2.41
CA LEU A 141 2.54 -22.21 -1.53
C LEU A 141 2.09 -23.10 -0.38
N ARG A 142 0.97 -22.78 0.27
CA ARG A 142 0.39 -23.61 1.34
C ARG A 142 0.06 -25.02 0.85
N LEU A 143 -0.49 -25.15 -0.36
CA LEU A 143 -0.75 -26.44 -0.99
C LEU A 143 0.56 -27.19 -1.29
N LEU A 144 1.56 -26.50 -1.83
CA LEU A 144 2.87 -27.05 -2.16
C LEU A 144 3.58 -27.59 -0.89
N PHE A 145 3.64 -26.80 0.17
CA PHE A 145 4.25 -27.18 1.46
C PHE A 145 3.50 -28.31 2.16
N ALA A 146 2.17 -28.37 2.05
CA ALA A 146 1.39 -29.48 2.59
C ALA A 146 1.64 -30.80 1.85
N ARG A 147 1.81 -30.77 0.52
CA ARG A 147 1.90 -31.98 -0.30
C ARG A 147 3.32 -32.49 -0.53
N ALA A 148 4.29 -31.59 -0.63
CA ALA A 148 5.69 -31.95 -0.94
C ALA A 148 6.70 -31.54 0.14
N GLY A 149 6.27 -30.81 1.17
CA GLY A 149 7.11 -30.37 2.26
C GLY A 149 7.68 -31.53 3.08
N THR A 150 8.94 -31.40 3.47
CA THR A 150 9.59 -32.29 4.45
C THR A 150 9.61 -31.56 5.80
N PRO A 151 8.90 -32.05 6.82
CA PRO A 151 8.96 -31.48 8.17
C PRO A 151 10.28 -31.82 8.85
N TYR A 152 10.82 -30.89 9.64
CA TYR A 152 12.05 -31.08 10.42
C TYR A 152 11.78 -30.87 11.91
N CYS A 153 12.56 -31.54 12.77
CA CYS A 153 12.54 -31.28 14.20
C CYS A 153 13.13 -29.89 14.49
N PRO A 154 12.42 -29.01 15.23
CA PRO A 154 12.92 -27.68 15.57
C PRO A 154 14.18 -27.67 16.46
N ASP A 155 14.40 -28.73 17.24
CA ASP A 155 15.52 -28.79 18.19
C ASP A 155 16.73 -29.56 17.62
N HIS A 156 16.49 -30.59 16.80
CA HIS A 156 17.53 -31.49 16.29
C HIS A 156 17.82 -31.30 14.79
N ASN A 157 16.98 -30.54 14.07
CA ASN A 157 17.07 -30.31 12.63
C ASN A 157 17.13 -31.60 11.78
N LEU A 158 16.52 -32.70 12.28
CA LEU A 158 16.40 -33.97 11.57
C LEU A 158 15.07 -34.04 10.82
N PRO A 159 15.02 -34.63 9.61
CA PRO A 159 13.79 -34.81 8.87
C PRO A 159 12.85 -35.76 9.63
N LEU A 160 11.60 -35.34 9.80
CA LEU A 160 10.56 -36.20 10.34
C LEU A 160 9.99 -37.03 9.20
N GLN A 161 9.97 -38.35 9.39
CA GLN A 161 9.42 -39.28 8.42
C GLN A 161 8.20 -39.96 9.02
N SER A 162 7.16 -40.11 8.23
CA SER A 162 6.05 -41.01 8.50
C SER A 162 6.12 -42.18 7.54
N GLN A 163 5.85 -43.37 8.05
CA GLN A 163 5.85 -44.62 7.30
C GLN A 163 4.55 -45.37 7.60
N THR A 164 4.02 -46.01 6.58
CA THR A 164 2.96 -47.01 6.75
C THR A 164 3.56 -48.27 7.36
N ILE A 165 2.74 -49.09 8.03
CA ILE A 165 3.20 -50.37 8.59
C ILE A 165 3.86 -51.23 7.50
N SER A 166 3.28 -51.28 6.30
CA SER A 166 3.88 -51.99 5.15
C SER A 166 5.29 -51.50 4.82
N GLN A 167 5.52 -50.18 4.77
CA GLN A 167 6.86 -49.63 4.52
C GLN A 167 7.84 -49.93 5.66
N MET A 168 7.39 -49.96 6.91
CA MET A 168 8.23 -50.37 8.04
C MET A 168 8.65 -51.83 7.90
N VAL A 169 7.71 -52.70 7.51
CA VAL A 169 7.96 -54.12 7.28
C VAL A 169 8.92 -54.31 6.11
N ASP A 170 8.70 -53.64 4.98
CA ASP A 170 9.56 -53.71 3.80
C ASP A 170 10.99 -53.26 4.13
N ALA A 171 11.14 -52.18 4.91
CA ALA A 171 12.45 -51.70 5.37
C ALA A 171 13.14 -52.68 6.32
N ALA A 172 12.39 -53.35 7.21
CA ALA A 172 12.93 -54.38 8.09
C ALA A 172 13.32 -55.66 7.32
N LEU A 173 12.57 -56.02 6.28
CA LEU A 173 12.86 -57.16 5.40
C LEU A 173 14.03 -56.90 4.45
N ALA A 174 14.37 -55.64 4.17
CA ALA A 174 15.54 -55.28 3.37
C ALA A 174 16.89 -55.49 4.09
N LEU A 175 16.87 -55.82 5.39
CA LEU A 175 18.07 -56.17 6.16
C LEU A 175 18.60 -57.56 5.78
N PRO A 176 19.89 -57.85 6.03
CA PRO A 176 20.47 -59.16 5.73
C PRO A 176 19.69 -60.32 6.36
N GLU A 177 19.58 -61.42 5.63
CA GLU A 177 18.86 -62.62 6.11
C GLU A 177 19.41 -63.13 7.44
N ASP A 178 18.54 -63.64 8.32
CA ASP A 178 18.81 -64.10 9.68
C ASP A 178 19.28 -63.02 10.69
N THR A 179 19.24 -61.72 10.34
CA THR A 179 19.44 -60.62 11.30
C THR A 179 18.44 -60.73 12.45
N ARG A 180 18.93 -60.73 13.70
CA ARG A 180 18.07 -60.82 14.90
C ARG A 180 17.56 -59.44 15.29
N LEU A 181 16.26 -59.22 15.18
CA LEU A 181 15.60 -57.97 15.53
C LEU A 181 14.79 -58.09 16.82
N MET A 182 14.87 -57.05 17.63
CA MET A 182 14.01 -56.81 18.78
C MET A 182 13.12 -55.61 18.48
N VAL A 183 11.81 -55.85 18.41
CA VAL A 183 10.81 -54.81 18.17
C VAL A 183 10.42 -54.20 19.51
N LEU A 184 10.60 -52.89 19.62
CA LEU A 184 10.38 -52.13 20.85
C LEU A 184 9.31 -51.07 20.59
N GLY A 185 8.35 -50.98 21.52
CA GLY A 185 7.42 -49.87 21.63
C GLY A 185 7.97 -48.83 22.61
N PRO A 186 8.45 -47.66 22.18
CA PRO A 186 8.87 -46.61 23.10
C PRO A 186 7.67 -46.12 23.91
N LEU A 187 7.79 -46.04 25.24
CA LEU A 187 6.73 -45.57 26.14
C LEU A 187 7.02 -44.15 26.64
N ALA A 188 8.29 -43.85 26.94
CA ALA A 188 8.74 -42.54 27.37
C ALA A 188 10.14 -42.26 26.82
N ARG A 189 10.39 -41.04 26.35
CA ARG A 189 11.69 -40.60 25.83
C ARG A 189 12.13 -39.30 26.47
N ASN A 190 13.29 -39.30 27.10
CA ASN A 190 13.93 -38.18 27.76
C ASN A 190 12.99 -37.45 28.74
N LYS A 191 12.11 -38.20 29.42
CA LYS A 191 11.10 -37.68 30.37
C LYS A 191 11.60 -37.86 31.81
N LYS A 192 11.29 -36.89 32.68
CA LYS A 192 11.57 -36.99 34.12
C LYS A 192 10.47 -37.72 34.86
N GLY A 193 10.82 -38.60 35.79
CA GLY A 193 9.86 -39.26 36.67
C GLY A 193 10.25 -40.68 37.06
N GLU A 194 9.48 -41.25 37.99
CA GLU A 194 9.72 -42.61 38.55
C GLU A 194 9.00 -43.71 37.75
N PHE A 195 8.01 -43.36 36.91
CA PHE A 195 7.27 -44.23 35.99
C PHE A 195 6.65 -45.54 36.58
N ALA A 196 6.52 -45.66 37.91
CA ALA A 196 5.99 -46.86 38.56
C ALA A 196 4.57 -47.26 38.09
N GLU A 197 3.68 -46.28 37.93
CA GLU A 197 2.31 -46.53 37.42
C GLU A 197 2.31 -47.04 35.97
N LEU A 198 3.19 -46.49 35.12
CA LEU A 198 3.35 -46.91 33.73
C LEU A 198 3.81 -48.37 33.65
N PHE A 199 4.79 -48.77 34.47
CA PHE A 199 5.23 -50.16 34.53
C PHE A 199 4.13 -51.10 35.01
N ALA A 200 3.39 -50.74 36.06
CA ALA A 200 2.26 -51.53 36.54
C ALA A 200 1.17 -51.71 35.49
N GLN A 201 0.86 -50.65 34.73
CA GLN A 201 -0.12 -50.69 33.64
C GLN A 201 0.32 -51.63 32.51
N MET A 202 1.59 -51.57 32.10
CA MET A 202 2.13 -52.43 31.04
C MET A 202 2.23 -53.90 31.49
N GLN A 203 2.56 -54.15 32.76
CA GLN A 203 2.53 -55.50 33.33
C GLN A 203 1.12 -56.09 33.36
N ALA A 204 0.11 -55.28 33.69
CA ALA A 204 -1.29 -55.72 33.65
C ALA A 204 -1.76 -56.09 32.23
N GLN A 205 -1.14 -55.51 31.20
CA GLN A 205 -1.36 -55.86 29.79
C GLN A 205 -0.54 -57.08 29.33
N GLY A 206 0.30 -57.65 30.20
CA GLY A 206 1.07 -58.88 29.94
C GLY A 206 2.49 -58.66 29.42
N TYR A 207 3.01 -57.42 29.42
CA TYR A 207 4.39 -57.17 28.99
C TYR A 207 5.41 -57.54 30.07
N VAL A 208 6.43 -58.32 29.68
CA VAL A 208 7.38 -58.95 30.62
C VAL A 208 8.78 -58.31 30.56
N ARG A 209 9.11 -57.56 29.51
CA ARG A 209 10.46 -57.01 29.31
C ARG A 209 10.40 -55.54 28.92
N PHE A 210 11.31 -54.77 29.52
CA PHE A 210 11.47 -53.34 29.30
C PHE A 210 12.93 -53.02 29.04
N ARG A 211 13.18 -52.03 28.20
CA ARG A 211 14.50 -51.43 28.01
C ARG A 211 14.48 -50.06 28.68
N ILE A 212 15.33 -49.87 29.67
CA ILE A 212 15.44 -48.64 30.48
C ILE A 212 16.86 -48.13 30.35
N ASP A 213 17.03 -46.91 29.85
CA ASP A 213 18.34 -46.26 29.65
C ASP A 213 19.37 -47.18 28.96
N GLY A 214 18.89 -47.91 27.94
CA GLY A 214 19.68 -48.83 27.13
C GLY A 214 19.89 -50.23 27.71
N LYS A 215 19.48 -50.51 28.95
CA LYS A 215 19.58 -51.84 29.58
C LYS A 215 18.25 -52.57 29.62
N ILE A 216 18.26 -53.88 29.39
CA ILE A 216 17.04 -54.71 29.39
C ILE A 216 16.80 -55.23 30.81
N HIS A 217 15.58 -55.01 31.29
CA HIS A 217 15.08 -55.45 32.58
C HIS A 217 13.82 -56.31 32.38
N GLU A 218 13.71 -57.39 33.17
CA GLU A 218 12.48 -58.17 33.23
C GLU A 218 11.51 -57.53 34.24
N SER A 219 10.20 -57.72 34.08
CA SER A 219 9.15 -57.02 34.83
C SER A 219 9.25 -57.19 36.35
N HIS A 220 9.81 -58.30 36.82
CA HIS A 220 10.04 -58.59 38.23
C HIS A 220 11.36 -58.01 38.78
N SER A 221 12.19 -57.40 37.94
CA SER A 221 13.51 -56.83 38.29
C SER A 221 13.71 -55.46 37.64
N LEU A 222 12.73 -54.57 37.82
CA LEU A 222 12.81 -53.19 37.35
C LEU A 222 13.59 -52.32 38.36
N PRO A 223 14.50 -51.45 37.90
CA PRO A 223 15.22 -50.52 38.77
C PRO A 223 14.28 -49.42 39.28
N ALA A 224 14.54 -48.91 40.49
CA ALA A 224 13.87 -47.71 40.99
C ALA A 224 14.45 -46.48 40.26
N LEU A 225 13.61 -45.77 39.51
CA LEU A 225 13.99 -44.58 38.74
C LEU A 225 13.88 -43.32 39.59
N GLU A 226 14.79 -42.36 39.41
CA GLU A 226 14.79 -41.12 40.17
C GLU A 226 13.85 -40.07 39.56
N LYS A 227 13.05 -39.41 40.41
CA LYS A 227 12.05 -38.43 39.97
C LYS A 227 12.61 -37.23 39.18
N ASN A 228 13.84 -36.83 39.47
CA ASN A 228 14.46 -35.61 38.91
C ASN A 228 15.35 -35.87 37.68
N GLU A 229 15.69 -37.13 37.43
CA GLU A 229 16.51 -37.57 36.30
C GLU A 229 15.64 -37.87 35.08
N ARG A 230 16.24 -37.85 33.88
CA ARG A 230 15.54 -38.11 32.63
C ARG A 230 15.82 -39.54 32.19
N HIS A 231 14.76 -40.28 31.86
CA HIS A 231 14.86 -41.69 31.49
C HIS A 231 14.25 -41.96 30.10
N ASP A 232 14.80 -42.97 29.43
CA ASP A 232 14.29 -43.57 28.20
C ASP A 232 13.73 -44.96 28.51
N ILE A 233 12.45 -45.18 28.23
CA ILE A 233 11.74 -46.42 28.55
C ILE A 233 11.06 -46.95 27.29
N ASP A 234 11.42 -48.18 26.91
CA ASP A 234 10.77 -48.94 25.84
C ASP A 234 10.23 -50.27 26.37
N VAL A 235 9.10 -50.73 25.83
CA VAL A 235 8.59 -52.09 26.04
C VAL A 235 9.03 -53.01 24.92
N VAL A 236 9.45 -54.23 25.25
CA VAL A 236 9.81 -55.24 24.25
C VAL A 236 8.54 -55.96 23.78
N ILE A 237 8.24 -55.87 22.48
CA ILE A 237 7.03 -56.43 21.88
C ILE A 237 7.30 -57.82 21.30
N ASP A 238 8.33 -57.95 20.45
CA ASP A 238 8.70 -59.22 19.85
C ASP A 238 10.21 -59.31 19.61
N ARG A 239 10.71 -60.55 19.45
CA ARG A 239 12.08 -60.88 19.06
C ARG A 239 12.03 -61.91 17.95
N LEU A 240 12.52 -61.56 16.78
CA LEU A 240 12.43 -62.40 15.60
C LEU A 240 13.68 -62.29 14.71
N LYS A 241 13.79 -63.18 13.73
CA LYS A 241 14.84 -63.15 12.72
C LYS A 241 14.26 -62.68 11.39
N VAL A 242 15.00 -61.85 10.66
CA VAL A 242 14.60 -61.40 9.33
C VAL A 242 14.63 -62.58 8.34
N ARG A 243 13.45 -62.94 7.83
CA ARG A 243 13.23 -64.00 6.83
C ARG A 243 12.07 -63.61 5.92
N ALA A 244 12.04 -64.15 4.71
CA ALA A 244 11.01 -63.85 3.73
C ALA A 244 9.57 -64.19 4.20
N ASP A 245 9.42 -65.19 5.09
CA ASP A 245 8.14 -65.61 5.68
C ASP A 245 7.72 -64.80 6.92
N ALA A 246 8.59 -63.92 7.43
CA ALA A 246 8.35 -63.14 8.65
C ALA A 246 7.47 -61.89 8.44
N GLN A 247 7.01 -61.61 7.21
CA GLN A 247 6.31 -60.38 6.84
C GLN A 247 5.05 -60.13 7.69
N GLN A 248 4.17 -61.13 7.83
CA GLN A 248 2.93 -60.98 8.61
C GLN A 248 3.21 -60.75 10.10
N ARG A 249 4.18 -61.49 10.66
CA ARG A 249 4.56 -61.37 12.07
C ARG A 249 5.21 -60.03 12.39
N LEU A 250 6.03 -59.50 11.47
CA LEU A 250 6.58 -58.15 11.57
C LEU A 250 5.49 -57.08 11.55
N ALA A 251 4.48 -57.22 10.68
CA ALA A 251 3.36 -56.28 10.62
C ALA A 251 2.57 -56.26 11.94
N GLU A 252 2.20 -57.42 12.47
CA GLU A 252 1.51 -57.56 13.76
C GLU A 252 2.34 -56.99 14.92
N SER A 253 3.66 -57.22 14.91
CA SER A 253 4.58 -56.70 15.93
C SER A 253 4.70 -55.17 15.88
N PHE A 254 4.80 -54.58 14.70
CA PHE A 254 4.82 -53.13 14.53
C PHE A 254 3.48 -52.49 14.90
N GLU A 255 2.35 -53.12 14.57
CA GLU A 255 1.03 -52.65 15.00
C GLU A 255 0.87 -52.71 16.53
N ALA A 256 1.30 -53.81 17.15
CA ALA A 256 1.30 -53.96 18.60
C ALA A 256 2.22 -52.94 19.28
N ALA A 257 3.40 -52.67 18.73
CA ALA A 257 4.32 -51.64 19.23
C ALA A 257 3.72 -50.23 19.17
N LEU A 258 3.09 -49.87 18.05
CA LEU A 258 2.39 -48.59 17.89
C LEU A 258 1.23 -48.45 18.89
N ARG A 259 0.49 -49.54 19.14
CA ARG A 259 -0.63 -49.58 20.10
C ARG A 259 -0.15 -49.46 21.54
N ALA A 260 0.92 -50.17 21.91
CA ALA A 260 1.50 -50.18 23.25
C ALA A 260 2.06 -48.81 23.65
N GLY A 261 2.68 -48.09 22.71
CA GLY A 261 3.19 -46.73 22.94
C GLY A 261 2.10 -45.68 23.22
N GLY A 262 0.85 -45.94 22.82
CA GLY A 262 -0.27 -45.02 23.05
C GLY A 262 -0.07 -43.63 22.42
N ALA A 263 -0.84 -42.64 22.89
CA ALA A 263 -0.74 -41.25 22.42
C ALA A 263 0.58 -40.59 22.83
N ASP A 264 1.15 -40.96 23.98
CA ASP A 264 2.34 -40.36 24.57
C ASP A 264 3.66 -40.71 23.86
N ALA A 265 3.71 -41.85 23.15
CA ALA A 265 4.87 -42.26 22.36
C ALA A 265 4.92 -41.62 20.96
N GLY A 266 3.86 -40.91 20.54
CA GLY A 266 3.81 -40.25 19.24
C GLY A 266 3.81 -41.20 18.03
N GLY A 267 3.39 -42.46 18.21
CA GLY A 267 3.29 -43.45 17.12
C GLY A 267 4.65 -43.89 16.58
N ARG A 268 5.58 -44.32 17.45
CA ARG A 268 6.94 -44.73 17.09
C ARG A 268 7.16 -46.21 17.36
N VAL A 269 8.12 -46.80 16.65
CA VAL A 269 8.58 -48.19 16.84
C VAL A 269 10.09 -48.23 16.60
N ILE A 270 10.78 -49.10 17.33
CA ILE A 270 12.23 -49.28 17.17
C ILE A 270 12.49 -50.75 16.87
N ALA A 271 13.20 -51.04 15.79
CA ALA A 271 13.77 -52.36 15.54
C ALA A 271 15.26 -52.31 15.88
N LEU A 272 15.65 -52.97 16.97
CA LEU A 272 17.02 -53.06 17.44
C LEU A 272 17.67 -54.35 16.91
N GLU A 273 18.77 -54.23 16.19
CA GLU A 273 19.63 -55.36 15.85
C GLU A 273 20.33 -55.88 17.12
N MET A 274 20.06 -57.12 17.50
CA MET A 274 20.56 -57.70 18.76
C MET A 274 22.08 -57.96 18.74
N ASP A 275 22.65 -58.20 17.56
CA ASP A 275 24.05 -58.57 17.41
C ASP A 275 24.97 -57.34 17.22
N SER A 276 24.50 -56.30 16.51
CA SER A 276 25.26 -55.08 16.22
C SER A 276 24.93 -53.91 17.17
N GLY A 277 23.79 -53.97 17.85
CA GLY A 277 23.26 -52.85 18.65
C GLY A 277 22.70 -51.69 17.81
N LYS A 278 22.62 -51.83 16.48
CA LYS A 278 22.11 -50.79 15.59
C LYS A 278 20.59 -50.65 15.72
N GLU A 279 20.12 -49.42 15.89
CA GLU A 279 18.69 -49.11 15.97
C GLU A 279 18.14 -48.63 14.61
N HIS A 280 16.99 -49.17 14.24
CA HIS A 280 16.17 -48.69 13.13
C HIS A 280 14.89 -48.08 13.69
N LEU A 281 14.71 -46.79 13.47
CA LEU A 281 13.59 -46.02 14.03
C LEU A 281 12.50 -45.89 12.96
N PHE A 282 11.27 -46.24 13.33
CA PHE A 282 10.08 -46.15 12.49
C PHE A 282 9.03 -45.28 13.18
N SER A 283 8.22 -44.55 12.41
CA SER A 283 7.08 -43.82 12.98
C SER A 283 5.88 -43.78 12.03
N ALA A 284 4.68 -43.97 12.59
CA ALA A 284 3.41 -43.84 11.88
C ALA A 284 2.95 -42.38 11.73
N LYS A 285 3.56 -41.45 12.47
CA LYS A 285 3.34 -40.00 12.38
C LYS A 285 4.65 -39.32 12.00
N PHE A 286 4.63 -38.03 11.69
CA PHE A 286 5.86 -37.27 11.52
C PHE A 286 6.50 -37.05 12.90
N ALA A 287 7.39 -37.93 13.33
CA ALA A 287 8.00 -37.86 14.66
C ALA A 287 9.53 -37.75 14.61
N CYS A 288 10.09 -37.05 15.59
CA CYS A 288 11.54 -36.91 15.73
C CYS A 288 12.14 -38.19 16.30
N PRO A 289 13.26 -38.70 15.75
CA PRO A 289 13.94 -39.87 16.29
C PRO A 289 14.57 -39.64 17.68
N LEU A 290 14.92 -38.39 18.03
CA LEU A 290 15.69 -38.06 19.24
C LEU A 290 14.86 -37.45 20.38
N CYS A 291 13.73 -36.80 20.11
CA CYS A 291 12.89 -36.18 21.14
C CYS A 291 11.41 -36.46 20.92
N SER A 292 10.56 -36.10 21.89
CA SER A 292 9.10 -36.33 21.87
C SER A 292 8.33 -35.50 20.84
N TYR A 293 9.00 -34.65 20.06
CA TYR A 293 8.36 -33.84 19.03
C TYR A 293 7.70 -34.72 17.96
N SER A 294 6.42 -34.45 17.67
CA SER A 294 5.67 -35.09 16.59
C SER A 294 4.64 -34.14 16.00
N LEU A 295 4.31 -34.34 14.72
CA LEU A 295 3.35 -33.56 13.97
C LEU A 295 2.22 -34.45 13.42
N PRO A 296 0.98 -33.92 13.36
CA PRO A 296 -0.10 -34.54 12.58
C PRO A 296 0.19 -34.43 11.08
N GLU A 297 -0.71 -34.95 10.24
CA GLU A 297 -0.60 -34.82 8.80
C GLU A 297 -0.52 -33.34 8.37
N LEU A 298 0.29 -33.06 7.35
CA LEU A 298 0.51 -31.71 6.87
C LEU A 298 -0.69 -31.25 6.03
N GLU A 299 -1.52 -30.40 6.61
CA GLU A 299 -2.63 -29.76 5.91
C GLU A 299 -2.29 -28.32 5.47
N PRO A 300 -2.85 -27.82 4.35
CA PRO A 300 -2.64 -26.43 3.92
C PRO A 300 -3.06 -25.36 4.95
N ARG A 301 -3.90 -25.71 5.93
CA ARG A 301 -4.32 -24.81 7.02
C ARG A 301 -3.20 -24.55 8.04
N LEU A 302 -2.28 -25.49 8.22
CA LEU A 302 -1.10 -25.32 9.08
C LEU A 302 -0.19 -24.18 8.60
N PHE A 303 -0.18 -23.93 7.30
CA PHE A 303 0.62 -22.89 6.66
C PHE A 303 -0.13 -21.56 6.50
N SER A 304 -1.33 -21.43 7.06
CA SER A 304 -2.15 -20.21 6.98
C SER A 304 -2.03 -19.40 8.26
N PHE A 305 -1.50 -18.17 8.18
CA PHE A 305 -1.54 -17.22 9.30
C PHE A 305 -2.94 -16.63 9.53
N ASN A 306 -3.90 -16.88 8.64
CA ASN A 306 -5.31 -16.51 8.82
C ASN A 306 -6.11 -17.58 9.56
N SER A 307 -5.54 -18.78 9.78
CA SER A 307 -6.17 -19.86 10.52
C SER A 307 -5.52 -20.02 11.89
N PRO A 308 -6.29 -20.21 12.97
CA PRO A 308 -5.73 -20.49 14.29
C PRO A 308 -4.77 -21.68 14.33
N MET A 309 -4.92 -22.65 13.41
CA MET A 309 -4.03 -23.82 13.31
C MET A 309 -2.62 -23.48 12.83
N GLY A 310 -2.46 -22.45 12.00
CA GLY A 310 -1.17 -22.03 11.44
C GLY A 310 -0.65 -20.70 11.98
N ALA A 311 -1.54 -19.86 12.53
CA ALA A 311 -1.22 -18.55 13.08
C ALA A 311 -0.39 -18.64 14.36
N CYS A 312 0.63 -17.79 14.46
CA CYS A 312 1.40 -17.62 15.68
C CYS A 312 0.48 -17.18 16.84
N PRO A 313 0.46 -17.91 17.98
CA PRO A 313 -0.41 -17.58 19.10
C PRO A 313 -0.08 -16.24 19.76
N GLY A 314 1.18 -15.81 19.77
CA GLY A 314 1.61 -14.55 20.39
C GLY A 314 1.11 -13.28 19.70
N CYS A 315 0.82 -13.35 18.40
CA CYS A 315 0.35 -12.19 17.61
C CYS A 315 -0.92 -12.49 16.80
N ASP A 316 -1.56 -13.63 17.02
CA ASP A 316 -2.71 -14.13 16.26
C ASP A 316 -2.54 -14.00 14.73
N GLY A 317 -1.34 -14.34 14.23
CA GLY A 317 -1.02 -14.30 12.80
C GLY A 317 -0.76 -12.92 12.20
N LEU A 318 -0.68 -11.86 13.00
CA LEU A 318 -0.32 -10.51 12.51
C LEU A 318 1.16 -10.37 12.17
N GLY A 319 2.04 -11.12 12.86
CA GLY A 319 3.50 -11.02 12.74
C GLY A 319 4.10 -9.84 13.49
N CYS A 320 3.27 -8.89 13.92
CA CYS A 320 3.66 -7.77 14.75
C CYS A 320 2.87 -7.74 16.06
N THR A 321 3.46 -7.10 17.06
CA THR A 321 2.83 -6.76 18.33
C THR A 321 2.89 -5.25 18.49
N GLU A 322 1.77 -4.63 18.86
CA GLU A 322 1.74 -3.19 19.06
C GLU A 322 1.82 -2.89 20.56
N SER A 323 2.86 -2.17 20.98
CA SER A 323 3.08 -1.72 22.34
C SER A 323 3.14 -0.21 22.40
N PHE A 324 2.89 0.37 23.58
CA PHE A 324 3.15 1.79 23.77
C PHE A 324 4.65 2.05 23.77
N ASP A 325 5.07 3.00 22.95
CA ASP A 325 6.47 3.35 22.81
C ASP A 325 6.81 4.47 23.82
N PRO A 326 7.78 4.26 24.72
CA PRO A 326 8.23 5.31 25.63
C PRO A 326 8.60 6.60 24.91
N GLU A 327 9.23 6.52 23.73
CA GLU A 327 9.66 7.69 22.96
C GLU A 327 8.46 8.45 22.36
N ARG A 328 7.39 7.73 21.97
CA ARG A 328 6.14 8.38 21.49
C ARG A 328 5.35 9.00 22.63
N VAL A 329 5.36 8.37 23.80
CA VAL A 329 4.69 8.88 25.02
C VAL A 329 5.39 10.15 25.51
N VAL A 330 6.72 10.18 25.48
CA VAL A 330 7.55 11.36 25.81
C VAL A 330 7.95 12.08 24.52
N ALA A 331 6.98 12.70 23.86
CA ALA A 331 7.17 13.32 22.55
C ALA A 331 8.28 14.41 22.51
N PHE A 332 8.52 15.08 23.65
CA PHE A 332 9.51 16.16 23.76
C PHE A 332 10.38 15.99 25.01
N PRO A 333 11.46 15.18 24.94
CA PRO A 333 12.31 14.91 26.10
C PRO A 333 13.11 16.13 26.58
N THR A 334 13.30 17.13 25.72
CA THR A 334 13.92 18.42 26.05
C THR A 334 13.02 19.36 26.86
N LEU A 335 11.72 19.03 26.97
CA LEU A 335 10.78 19.75 27.83
C LEU A 335 10.69 19.06 29.19
N SER A 336 10.25 19.82 30.19
CA SER A 336 9.92 19.28 31.50
C SER A 336 8.56 18.58 31.50
N LEU A 337 8.34 17.68 32.46
CA LEU A 337 7.03 17.04 32.63
C LEU A 337 5.93 18.09 32.86
N ALA A 338 6.23 19.15 33.61
CA ALA A 338 5.32 20.27 33.83
C ALA A 338 5.01 21.09 32.56
N SER A 339 5.93 21.12 31.59
CA SER A 339 5.81 21.88 30.34
C SER A 339 5.25 21.06 29.17
N GLY A 340 4.84 19.81 29.41
CA GLY A 340 4.21 18.97 28.40
C GLY A 340 5.14 18.00 27.68
N ALA A 341 6.20 17.50 28.34
CA ALA A 341 7.00 16.39 27.82
C ALA A 341 6.13 15.16 27.49
N VAL A 342 5.12 14.89 28.33
CA VAL A 342 4.09 13.86 28.11
C VAL A 342 2.72 14.53 27.98
N LYS A 343 2.07 14.33 26.83
CA LYS A 343 0.78 14.98 26.52
C LYS A 343 -0.30 14.54 27.52
N GLY A 344 -0.93 15.52 28.18
CA GLY A 344 -2.04 15.27 29.12
C GLY A 344 -1.61 14.90 30.55
N TRP A 345 -0.31 14.84 30.81
CA TRP A 345 0.32 14.67 32.13
C TRP A 345 1.01 15.96 32.61
N ASP A 346 0.65 17.10 32.01
CA ASP A 346 1.18 18.43 32.31
C ASP A 346 0.27 19.22 33.27
N ARG A 347 0.63 20.47 33.58
CA ARG A 347 -0.13 21.37 34.46
C ARG A 347 -1.60 21.60 34.04
N ARG A 348 -1.97 21.34 32.79
CA ARG A 348 -3.36 21.47 32.32
C ARG A 348 -4.25 20.36 32.89
N ASN A 349 -3.65 19.26 33.34
CA ASN A 349 -4.34 18.15 33.99
C ASN A 349 -3.86 17.99 35.43
N GLY A 350 -4.47 18.76 36.34
CA GLY A 350 -4.06 18.85 37.75
C GLY A 350 -4.01 17.50 38.48
N TYR A 351 -4.86 16.54 38.11
CA TYR A 351 -4.90 15.22 38.73
C TYR A 351 -3.63 14.39 38.44
N TYR A 352 -3.25 14.25 37.17
CA TYR A 352 -2.03 13.50 36.83
C TYR A 352 -0.77 14.29 37.19
N PHE A 353 -0.80 15.61 37.08
CA PHE A 353 0.34 16.44 37.45
C PHE A 353 0.65 16.35 38.95
N SER A 354 -0.35 16.37 39.83
CA SER A 354 -0.13 16.24 41.28
C SER A 354 0.47 14.87 41.65
N MET A 355 0.13 13.82 40.90
CA MET A 355 0.79 12.52 41.05
C MET A 355 2.28 12.60 40.69
N LEU A 356 2.63 13.21 39.56
CA LEU A 356 4.04 13.37 39.17
C LEU A 356 4.83 14.21 40.16
N GLU A 357 4.24 15.27 40.72
CA GLU A 357 4.86 16.05 41.79
C GLU A 357 5.12 15.22 43.05
N SER A 358 4.18 14.35 43.43
CA SER A 358 4.35 13.41 44.54
C SER A 358 5.50 12.43 44.30
N VAL A 359 5.59 11.86 43.09
CA VAL A 359 6.69 10.95 42.70
C VAL A 359 8.03 11.71 42.73
N ALA A 360 8.08 12.91 42.15
CA ALA A 360 9.30 13.71 42.10
C ALA A 360 9.79 14.10 43.50
N ARG A 361 8.86 14.49 44.40
CA ARG A 361 9.17 14.77 45.80
C ARG A 361 9.72 13.56 46.54
N HIS A 362 9.17 12.36 46.30
CA HIS A 362 9.63 11.12 46.92
C HIS A 362 11.06 10.75 46.52
N TYR A 363 11.42 10.92 45.24
CA TYR A 363 12.77 10.65 44.74
C TYR A 363 13.73 11.85 44.78
N GLY A 364 13.30 12.99 45.34
CA GLY A 364 14.14 14.19 45.50
C GLY A 364 14.54 14.87 44.19
N THR A 365 13.68 14.84 43.17
CA THR A 365 13.91 15.51 41.88
C THR A 365 12.90 16.64 41.63
N ASP A 366 13.17 17.47 40.62
CA ASP A 366 12.31 18.59 40.22
C ASP A 366 11.61 18.27 38.88
N VAL A 367 10.28 18.40 38.86
CA VAL A 367 9.44 18.20 37.66
C VAL A 367 9.63 19.27 36.60
N GLU A 368 10.31 20.37 36.92
CA GLU A 368 10.67 21.46 36.00
C GLU A 368 11.94 21.19 35.19
N LEU A 369 12.73 20.17 35.53
CA LEU A 369 13.89 19.77 34.73
C LEU A 369 13.42 19.16 33.40
N PRO A 370 14.16 19.37 32.29
CA PRO A 370 13.98 18.60 31.06
C PRO A 370 13.95 17.10 31.35
N PHE A 371 13.05 16.36 30.73
CA PHE A 371 12.85 14.93 31.02
C PHE A 371 14.15 14.13 30.81
N GLU A 372 14.95 14.47 29.79
CA GLU A 372 16.24 13.82 29.53
C GLU A 372 17.31 14.07 30.60
N GLU A 373 17.21 15.16 31.37
CA GLU A 373 18.12 15.49 32.47
C GLU A 373 17.73 14.80 33.78
N LEU A 374 16.53 14.21 33.86
CA LEU A 374 16.11 13.44 35.04
C LEU A 374 16.97 12.17 35.21
N PRO A 375 17.29 11.76 36.46
CA PRO A 375 18.00 10.51 36.71
C PRO A 375 17.28 9.31 36.07
N GLU A 376 18.03 8.39 35.47
CA GLU A 376 17.48 7.24 34.73
C GLU A 376 16.51 6.40 35.57
N LYS A 377 16.83 6.18 36.85
CA LYS A 377 15.93 5.50 37.79
C LYS A 377 14.58 6.20 37.92
N VAL A 378 14.57 7.53 37.99
CA VAL A 378 13.32 8.30 38.11
C VAL A 378 12.55 8.30 36.79
N ARG A 379 13.23 8.42 35.64
CA ARG A 379 12.56 8.28 34.33
C ARG A 379 11.86 6.93 34.20
N ASN A 380 12.52 5.86 34.61
CA ASN A 380 11.93 4.51 34.59
C ASN A 380 10.73 4.40 35.54
N VAL A 381 10.80 4.96 36.75
CA VAL A 381 9.65 4.97 37.67
C VAL A 381 8.49 5.80 37.13
N MET A 382 8.76 6.96 36.51
CA MET A 382 7.73 7.79 35.89
C MET A 382 7.02 7.03 34.76
N LEU A 383 7.76 6.29 33.94
CA LEU A 383 7.20 5.56 32.80
C LEU A 383 6.52 4.25 33.18
N TRP A 384 7.17 3.44 34.02
CA TRP A 384 6.78 2.04 34.28
C TRP A 384 6.23 1.79 35.68
N GLY A 385 6.29 2.78 36.57
CA GLY A 385 5.78 2.70 37.93
C GLY A 385 6.85 2.35 38.96
N SER A 386 6.46 2.40 40.23
CA SER A 386 7.34 2.12 41.39
C SER A 386 7.35 0.66 41.81
N GLY A 387 6.66 -0.22 41.08
CA GLY A 387 6.52 -1.63 41.42
C GLY A 387 5.71 -1.82 42.71
N GLU A 388 6.34 -2.34 43.76
CA GLU A 388 5.74 -2.54 45.08
C GLU A 388 6.02 -1.39 46.06
N GLU A 389 6.86 -0.41 45.69
CA GLU A 389 7.21 0.71 46.57
C GLU A 389 6.03 1.68 46.69
N GLU A 390 5.49 1.82 47.91
CA GLU A 390 4.42 2.76 48.21
C GLU A 390 4.95 4.18 48.45
N MET A 391 4.21 5.18 47.98
CA MET A 391 4.52 6.59 48.21
C MET A 391 3.24 7.41 48.46
N PRO A 392 3.33 8.53 49.22
CA PRO A 392 2.18 9.35 49.51
C PRO A 392 1.79 10.24 48.33
N PHE A 393 0.57 10.04 47.82
CA PHE A 393 -0.04 10.86 46.78
C PHE A 393 -0.98 11.90 47.35
N THR A 394 -0.82 13.14 46.92
CA THR A 394 -1.69 14.26 47.29
C THR A 394 -2.70 14.53 46.17
N TYR A 395 -3.99 14.36 46.47
CA TYR A 395 -5.10 14.60 45.55
C TYR A 395 -5.87 15.84 45.96
N VAL A 396 -6.11 16.74 45.01
CA VAL A 396 -6.94 17.93 45.19
C VAL A 396 -8.23 17.76 44.39
N PHE A 397 -9.39 17.90 45.03
CA PHE A 397 -10.67 17.76 44.36
C PHE A 397 -11.08 19.07 43.68
N ASP A 398 -11.22 19.05 42.35
CA ASP A 398 -11.57 20.22 41.54
C ASP A 398 -13.09 20.46 41.38
N SER A 399 -13.93 19.47 41.73
CA SER A 399 -15.41 19.59 41.63
C SER A 399 -16.15 18.77 42.70
N GLY A 400 -17.39 19.16 43.01
CA GLY A 400 -18.24 18.52 44.03
C GLY A 400 -18.22 19.19 45.41
N ALA A 401 -18.90 18.57 46.39
CA ALA A 401 -19.09 19.10 47.75
C ALA A 401 -17.79 19.22 48.58
N ARG A 402 -16.69 18.58 48.12
CA ARG A 402 -15.36 18.59 48.74
C ARG A 402 -14.33 19.39 47.94
N LYS A 403 -14.80 20.33 47.11
CA LYS A 403 -13.93 21.16 46.27
C LYS A 403 -12.91 21.92 47.12
N GLY A 404 -11.62 21.69 46.86
CA GLY A 404 -10.50 22.28 47.60
C GLY A 404 -10.00 21.47 48.81
N GLU A 405 -10.64 20.35 49.17
CA GLU A 405 -10.07 19.42 50.16
C GLU A 405 -8.90 18.64 49.55
N THR A 406 -7.86 18.45 50.36
CA THR A 406 -6.66 17.70 50.00
C THR A 406 -6.66 16.35 50.68
N LEU A 407 -6.63 15.26 49.90
CA LEU A 407 -6.57 13.89 50.40
C LEU A 407 -5.18 13.31 50.14
N VAL A 408 -4.51 12.84 51.20
CA VAL A 408 -3.25 12.10 51.09
C VAL A 408 -3.51 10.61 51.19
N LYS A 409 -3.11 9.85 50.18
CA LYS A 409 -3.23 8.38 50.16
C LYS A 409 -1.91 7.76 49.75
N SER A 410 -1.44 6.76 50.49
CA SER A 410 -0.28 5.97 50.10
C SER A 410 -0.70 4.78 49.25
N HIS A 411 -0.02 4.59 48.12
CA HIS A 411 -0.09 3.41 47.28
C HIS A 411 1.09 3.41 46.30
N PRO A 412 1.36 2.31 45.59
CA PRO A 412 2.36 2.30 44.52
C PRO A 412 1.94 3.18 43.34
N PHE A 413 2.93 3.75 42.66
CA PHE A 413 2.71 4.47 41.40
C PHE A 413 2.60 3.45 40.27
N GLU A 414 1.48 3.47 39.53
CA GLU A 414 1.28 2.53 38.42
C GLU A 414 2.18 2.81 37.20
N GLY A 415 2.68 4.04 37.04
CA GLY A 415 3.44 4.46 35.87
C GLY A 415 2.58 4.99 34.72
N ILE A 416 3.16 5.86 33.89
CA ILE A 416 2.46 6.46 32.75
C ILE A 416 2.08 5.39 31.71
N ILE A 417 2.98 4.49 31.34
CA ILE A 417 2.77 3.48 30.29
C ILE A 417 1.73 2.43 30.72
N PRO A 418 1.80 1.84 31.94
CA PRO A 418 0.76 0.95 32.41
C PRO A 418 -0.62 1.63 32.50
N ASN A 419 -0.68 2.91 32.93
CA ASN A 419 -1.93 3.68 32.95
C ASN A 419 -2.56 3.78 31.56
N ILE A 420 -1.82 4.25 30.56
CA ILE A 420 -2.34 4.40 29.18
C ILE A 420 -2.66 3.04 28.55
N THR A 421 -1.91 1.99 28.87
CA THR A 421 -2.14 0.62 28.39
C THR A 421 -3.46 0.06 28.92
N ARG A 422 -3.73 0.26 30.22
CA ARG A 422 -5.00 -0.11 30.82
C ARG A 422 -6.14 0.69 30.22
N ARG A 423 -5.96 2.01 30.09
CA ARG A 423 -6.97 2.91 29.50
C ARG A 423 -7.29 2.54 28.07
N TRP A 424 -6.32 2.10 27.27
CA TRP A 424 -6.55 1.58 25.91
C TRP A 424 -7.47 0.36 25.89
N ARG A 425 -7.29 -0.58 26.82
CA ARG A 425 -8.09 -1.81 26.93
C ARG A 425 -9.51 -1.54 27.45
N GLU A 426 -9.64 -0.65 28.42
CA GLU A 426 -10.90 -0.40 29.13
C GLU A 426 -11.79 0.67 28.46
N THR A 427 -11.22 1.59 27.68
CA THR A 427 -12.00 2.71 27.12
C THR A 427 -12.89 2.27 25.96
N GLU A 428 -14.17 2.64 26.02
CA GLU A 428 -15.14 2.46 24.93
C GLU A 428 -15.22 3.67 23.96
N SER A 429 -14.67 4.82 24.35
CA SER A 429 -14.62 6.02 23.50
C SER A 429 -13.63 5.86 22.35
N SER A 430 -14.14 5.93 21.12
CA SER A 430 -13.33 5.88 19.89
C SER A 430 -12.31 7.01 19.81
N VAL A 431 -12.67 8.24 20.22
CA VAL A 431 -11.78 9.40 20.18
C VAL A 431 -10.55 9.20 21.07
N VAL A 432 -10.76 8.70 22.29
CA VAL A 432 -9.66 8.41 23.22
C VAL A 432 -8.80 7.28 22.70
N ARG A 433 -9.42 6.26 22.10
CA ARG A 433 -8.70 5.16 21.46
C ARG A 433 -7.83 5.70 20.32
N ASP A 434 -8.37 6.49 19.41
CA ASP A 434 -7.62 7.07 18.29
C ASP A 434 -6.44 7.97 18.75
N ASP A 435 -6.61 8.72 19.84
CA ASP A 435 -5.53 9.52 20.42
C ASP A 435 -4.41 8.64 21.01
N LEU A 436 -4.76 7.58 21.74
CA LEU A 436 -3.81 6.63 22.31
C LEU A 436 -3.14 5.75 21.25
N ALA A 437 -3.84 5.43 20.15
CA ALA A 437 -3.30 4.63 19.05
C ALA A 437 -2.03 5.25 18.47
N ARG A 438 -1.95 6.59 18.43
CA ARG A 438 -0.80 7.35 17.92
C ARG A 438 0.47 7.16 18.75
N LEU A 439 0.33 6.77 20.01
CA LEU A 439 1.44 6.56 20.94
C LEU A 439 1.99 5.12 20.90
N ARG A 440 1.38 4.25 20.09
CA ARG A 440 1.77 2.84 19.99
C ARG A 440 2.72 2.67 18.81
N SER A 441 3.81 1.94 18.99
CA SER A 441 4.68 1.50 17.92
C SER A 441 4.41 0.04 17.57
N VAL A 442 4.69 -0.31 16.32
CA VAL A 442 4.54 -1.67 15.80
C VAL A 442 5.92 -2.33 15.86
N ALA A 443 6.05 -3.35 16.67
CA ALA A 443 7.28 -4.14 16.77
C ALA A 443 7.08 -5.52 16.13
N VAL A 444 8.17 -6.11 15.64
CA VAL A 444 8.18 -7.50 15.16
C VAL A 444 7.84 -8.43 16.32
N CYS A 445 6.93 -9.37 16.12
CA CYS A 445 6.51 -10.30 17.17
C CYS A 445 7.70 -11.18 17.60
N PRO A 446 8.04 -11.25 18.90
CA PRO A 446 9.20 -12.00 19.37
C PRO A 446 9.02 -13.53 19.22
N ASP A 447 7.79 -14.04 19.34
CA ASP A 447 7.52 -15.49 19.30
C ASP A 447 7.72 -16.09 17.90
N CYS A 448 7.30 -15.34 16.86
CA CYS A 448 7.40 -15.78 15.48
C CYS A 448 8.52 -15.07 14.69
N GLY A 449 9.17 -14.05 15.25
CA GLY A 449 10.16 -13.24 14.54
C GLY A 449 9.60 -12.56 13.28
N GLY A 450 8.31 -12.20 13.27
CA GLY A 450 7.66 -11.57 12.11
C GLY A 450 7.02 -12.53 11.11
N THR A 451 7.30 -13.83 11.20
CA THR A 451 6.85 -14.83 10.21
C THR A 451 5.35 -15.15 10.22
N ARG A 452 4.58 -14.62 11.18
CA ARG A 452 3.13 -14.84 11.37
C ARG A 452 2.70 -16.28 11.66
N LEU A 453 3.61 -17.25 11.53
CA LEU A 453 3.32 -18.68 11.59
C LEU A 453 3.74 -19.30 12.91
N ARG A 454 3.09 -20.41 13.27
CA ARG A 454 3.48 -21.26 14.39
C ARG A 454 4.83 -21.91 14.17
N ARG A 455 5.44 -22.39 15.27
CA ARG A 455 6.72 -23.09 15.24
C ARG A 455 6.67 -24.29 14.29
N GLU A 456 5.63 -25.11 14.34
CA GLU A 456 5.48 -26.32 13.52
C GLU A 456 5.57 -26.03 12.01
N ALA A 457 4.88 -24.99 11.55
CA ALA A 457 4.85 -24.61 10.13
C ALA A 457 6.20 -24.07 9.61
N ARG A 458 6.98 -23.40 10.48
CA ARG A 458 8.28 -22.80 10.11
C ARG A 458 9.37 -23.83 9.82
N PHE A 459 9.24 -25.05 10.32
CA PHE A 459 10.25 -26.09 10.16
C PHE A 459 9.88 -27.12 9.07
N VAL A 460 8.94 -26.79 8.18
CA VAL A 460 8.69 -27.57 6.97
C VAL A 460 9.42 -26.93 5.80
N ARG A 461 10.24 -27.71 5.08
CA ARG A 461 11.07 -27.23 3.97
C ARG A 461 10.78 -27.95 2.66
N ILE A 462 11.02 -27.27 1.54
CA ILE A 462 11.00 -27.80 0.18
C ILE A 462 12.34 -27.59 -0.48
N GLY A 463 12.78 -28.58 -1.27
CA GLY A 463 14.09 -28.62 -1.91
C GLY A 463 15.11 -29.43 -1.11
N GLU A 464 16.23 -29.76 -1.76
CA GLU A 464 17.35 -30.50 -1.16
C GLU A 464 18.61 -29.61 -1.12
N GLY A 465 19.51 -29.86 -0.16
CA GLY A 465 20.76 -29.10 -0.01
C GLY A 465 20.55 -27.60 0.13
N GLU A 466 21.24 -26.81 -0.71
CA GLU A 466 21.16 -25.34 -0.70
C GLU A 466 19.80 -24.78 -1.15
N GLN A 467 19.00 -25.58 -1.86
CA GLN A 467 17.66 -25.20 -2.33
C GLN A 467 16.59 -25.33 -1.25
N ALA A 468 16.91 -25.99 -0.13
CA ALA A 468 15.96 -26.20 0.96
C ALA A 468 15.51 -24.87 1.55
N ARG A 469 14.22 -24.57 1.43
CA ARG A 469 13.59 -23.35 1.96
C ARG A 469 12.29 -23.65 2.69
N ALA A 470 12.07 -22.97 3.80
CA ALA A 470 10.80 -22.93 4.52
C ALA A 470 9.84 -21.91 3.88
N ILE A 471 8.53 -22.06 4.16
CA ILE A 471 7.51 -21.23 3.51
C ILE A 471 7.72 -19.73 3.76
N TYR A 472 8.10 -19.35 4.98
CA TYR A 472 8.35 -17.96 5.33
C TYR A 472 9.60 -17.41 4.62
N GLU A 473 10.63 -18.23 4.37
CA GLU A 473 11.83 -17.79 3.65
C GLU A 473 11.49 -17.43 2.20
N VAL A 474 10.64 -18.23 1.55
CA VAL A 474 10.09 -17.92 0.22
C VAL A 474 9.21 -16.67 0.27
N GLY A 475 8.43 -16.50 1.34
CA GLY A 475 7.55 -15.35 1.53
C GLY A 475 8.28 -14.02 1.75
N HIS A 476 9.43 -14.05 2.43
CA HIS A 476 10.26 -12.87 2.71
C HIS A 476 11.23 -12.52 1.57
N ALA A 477 11.58 -13.50 0.72
CA ALA A 477 12.37 -13.25 -0.47
C ALA A 477 11.67 -12.26 -1.42
N THR A 478 12.45 -11.57 -2.24
CA THR A 478 11.89 -10.73 -3.31
C THR A 478 11.16 -11.61 -4.34
N LEU A 479 10.20 -11.04 -5.08
CA LEU A 479 9.47 -11.78 -6.12
C LEU A 479 10.41 -12.32 -7.21
N ALA A 480 11.49 -11.59 -7.51
CA ALA A 480 12.56 -12.07 -8.39
C ALA A 480 13.28 -13.30 -7.84
N GLU A 481 13.69 -13.27 -6.57
CA GLU A 481 14.37 -14.39 -5.91
C GLU A 481 13.44 -15.61 -5.76
N ALA A 482 12.18 -15.38 -5.37
CA ALA A 482 11.17 -16.44 -5.27
C ALA A 482 10.90 -17.10 -6.63
N HIS A 483 10.86 -16.32 -7.72
CA HIS A 483 10.74 -16.83 -9.08
C HIS A 483 11.96 -17.67 -9.48
N ALA A 484 13.17 -17.17 -9.23
CA ALA A 484 14.42 -17.88 -9.51
C ALA A 484 14.52 -19.20 -8.72
N TRP A 485 14.08 -19.21 -7.47
CA TRP A 485 13.97 -20.42 -6.66
C TRP A 485 12.97 -21.42 -7.28
N CYS A 486 11.77 -20.99 -7.65
CA CYS A 486 10.79 -21.88 -8.29
C CYS A 486 11.29 -22.46 -9.62
N ALA A 487 12.00 -21.66 -10.42
CA ALA A 487 12.55 -22.07 -11.71
C ALA A 487 13.72 -23.06 -11.57
N SER A 488 14.48 -22.98 -10.48
CA SER A 488 15.63 -23.87 -10.22
C SER A 488 15.31 -25.07 -9.34
N LEU A 489 14.11 -25.12 -8.75
CA LEU A 489 13.70 -26.16 -7.81
C LEU A 489 13.66 -27.54 -8.48
N GLN A 490 14.50 -28.46 -8.00
CA GLN A 490 14.49 -29.85 -8.43
C GLN A 490 13.90 -30.73 -7.34
N LEU A 491 12.89 -31.52 -7.70
CA LEU A 491 12.25 -32.49 -6.81
C LEU A 491 12.38 -33.89 -7.42
N SER A 492 12.51 -34.90 -6.56
CA SER A 492 12.67 -36.29 -6.96
C SER A 492 11.47 -37.16 -6.52
N GLY A 493 11.23 -38.27 -7.23
CA GLY A 493 10.20 -39.26 -6.90
C GLY A 493 8.76 -38.76 -6.97
N ALA A 494 7.87 -39.36 -6.17
CA ALA A 494 6.43 -39.05 -6.15
C ALA A 494 6.12 -37.59 -5.78
N LYS A 495 6.99 -36.95 -4.99
CA LYS A 495 6.86 -35.53 -4.63
C LYS A 495 6.94 -34.62 -5.85
N ALA A 496 7.80 -34.95 -6.81
CA ALA A 496 7.99 -34.17 -8.03
C ALA A 496 6.74 -34.14 -8.92
N GLU A 497 6.06 -35.28 -9.05
CA GLU A 497 4.86 -35.40 -9.88
C GLU A 497 3.68 -34.58 -9.32
N ILE A 498 3.48 -34.64 -7.99
CA ILE A 498 2.42 -33.90 -7.30
C ILE A 498 2.72 -32.39 -7.30
N ALA A 499 3.97 -32.01 -6.99
CA ALA A 499 4.37 -30.61 -6.88
C ALA A 499 4.51 -29.91 -8.24
N GLY A 500 4.87 -30.62 -9.30
CA GLY A 500 5.28 -30.00 -10.56
C GLY A 500 4.25 -29.08 -11.20
N LYS A 501 2.94 -29.39 -11.11
CA LYS A 501 1.88 -28.50 -11.58
C LYS A 501 1.77 -27.24 -10.74
N VAL A 502 1.86 -27.38 -9.42
CA VAL A 502 1.75 -26.26 -8.47
C VAL A 502 2.94 -25.32 -8.58
N VAL A 503 4.16 -25.86 -8.72
CA VAL A 503 5.38 -25.05 -8.91
C VAL A 503 5.32 -24.24 -10.21
N ARG A 504 4.82 -24.83 -11.31
CA ARG A 504 4.63 -24.09 -12.57
C ARG A 504 3.63 -22.95 -12.43
N GLU A 505 2.52 -23.18 -11.73
CA GLU A 505 1.51 -22.14 -11.47
C GLU A 505 2.09 -20.99 -10.62
N ILE A 506 2.82 -21.31 -9.56
CA ILE A 506 3.51 -20.31 -8.72
C ILE A 506 4.53 -19.52 -9.56
N ALA A 507 5.37 -20.21 -10.33
CA ALA A 507 6.37 -19.58 -11.17
C ALA A 507 5.73 -18.64 -12.21
N SER A 508 4.63 -19.05 -12.86
CA SER A 508 3.91 -18.21 -13.81
C SER A 508 3.36 -16.94 -13.16
N ARG A 509 2.75 -17.04 -11.98
CA ARG A 509 2.21 -15.87 -11.26
C ARG A 509 3.31 -14.92 -10.78
N LEU A 510 4.44 -15.45 -10.31
CA LEU A 510 5.61 -14.65 -9.94
C LEU A 510 6.21 -13.96 -11.17
N LEU A 511 6.25 -14.63 -12.32
CA LEU A 511 6.71 -14.04 -13.58
C LEU A 511 5.83 -12.85 -13.98
N PHE A 512 4.51 -13.00 -13.96
CA PHE A 512 3.60 -11.89 -14.28
C PHE A 512 3.79 -10.69 -13.34
N LEU A 513 4.03 -10.91 -12.04
CA LEU A 513 4.33 -9.83 -11.10
C LEU A 513 5.68 -9.15 -11.41
N ASN A 514 6.68 -9.92 -11.84
CA ASN A 514 7.97 -9.39 -12.26
C ASN A 514 7.87 -8.59 -13.56
N ASP A 515 7.05 -9.05 -14.53
CA ASP A 515 6.83 -8.40 -15.82
C ASP A 515 6.14 -7.04 -15.68
N VAL A 516 5.22 -6.91 -14.72
CA VAL A 516 4.64 -5.60 -14.36
C VAL A 516 5.56 -4.76 -13.45
N GLY A 517 6.83 -5.13 -13.28
CA GLY A 517 7.82 -4.30 -12.57
C GLY A 517 7.74 -4.34 -11.04
N LEU A 518 7.14 -5.37 -10.43
CA LEU A 518 7.03 -5.52 -8.98
C LEU A 518 8.08 -6.46 -8.37
N SER A 519 9.16 -6.71 -9.12
CA SER A 519 10.18 -7.71 -8.78
C SER A 519 10.88 -7.50 -7.44
N TYR A 520 10.84 -6.28 -6.90
CA TYR A 520 11.45 -5.88 -5.64
C TYR A 520 10.59 -6.12 -4.40
N LEU A 521 9.29 -6.38 -4.57
CA LEU A 521 8.39 -6.66 -3.46
C LEU A 521 8.62 -8.07 -2.90
N SER A 522 8.08 -8.35 -1.72
CA SER A 522 8.01 -9.70 -1.16
C SER A 522 6.55 -10.13 -1.00
N LEU A 523 6.28 -11.43 -0.89
CA LEU A 523 4.92 -11.96 -0.72
C LEU A 523 4.34 -11.61 0.66
N GLU A 524 5.19 -11.36 1.66
CA GLU A 524 4.79 -10.97 3.02
C GLU A 524 4.59 -9.45 3.19
N ARG A 525 4.87 -8.63 2.16
CA ARG A 525 4.61 -7.19 2.18
C ARG A 525 3.13 -6.94 2.45
N GLY A 526 2.82 -6.11 3.45
CA GLY A 526 1.47 -5.75 3.84
C GLY A 526 0.75 -4.99 2.74
N ALA A 527 -0.49 -5.36 2.43
CA ALA A 527 -1.27 -4.77 1.34
C ALA A 527 -1.66 -3.30 1.59
N ASP A 528 -1.61 -2.87 2.85
CA ASP A 528 -1.83 -1.50 3.32
C ASP A 528 -0.62 -0.57 3.10
N THR A 529 0.56 -1.14 2.90
CA THR A 529 1.83 -0.42 2.66
C THR A 529 2.17 -0.25 1.17
N LEU A 530 1.27 -0.69 0.28
CA LEU A 530 1.44 -0.60 -1.17
C LEU A 530 1.01 0.77 -1.68
N SER A 531 1.72 1.30 -2.67
CA SER A 531 1.27 2.48 -3.41
C SER A 531 0.06 2.14 -4.29
N GLY A 532 -0.69 3.16 -4.73
CA GLY A 532 -1.82 2.97 -5.66
C GLY A 532 -1.41 2.26 -6.94
N GLY A 533 -0.26 2.64 -7.53
CA GLY A 533 0.31 1.98 -8.71
C GLY A 533 0.76 0.54 -8.44
N GLU A 534 1.37 0.24 -7.28
CA GLU A 534 1.74 -1.14 -6.92
C GLU A 534 0.51 -2.04 -6.78
N ALA A 535 -0.51 -1.58 -6.05
CA ALA A 535 -1.78 -2.28 -5.89
C ALA A 535 -2.46 -2.56 -7.25
N GLN A 536 -2.47 -1.55 -8.13
CA GLN A 536 -3.02 -1.67 -9.47
C GLN A 536 -2.28 -2.71 -10.31
N ARG A 537 -0.95 -2.70 -10.30
CA ARG A 537 -0.12 -3.66 -11.06
C ARG A 537 -0.23 -5.09 -10.51
N ILE A 538 -0.37 -5.26 -9.20
CA ILE A 538 -0.69 -6.57 -8.59
C ILE A 538 -2.02 -7.09 -9.15
N ARG A 539 -3.05 -6.24 -9.22
CA ARG A 539 -4.35 -6.61 -9.78
C ARG A 539 -4.24 -6.98 -11.25
N LEU A 540 -3.48 -6.21 -12.04
CA LEU A 540 -3.19 -6.52 -13.45
C LEU A 540 -2.55 -7.89 -13.62
N ALA A 541 -1.47 -8.18 -12.88
CA ALA A 541 -0.80 -9.48 -12.91
C ALA A 541 -1.74 -10.64 -12.54
N SER A 542 -2.59 -10.44 -11.52
CA SER A 542 -3.62 -11.41 -11.13
C SER A 542 -4.63 -11.67 -12.25
N GLN A 543 -5.05 -10.62 -12.97
CA GLN A 543 -5.97 -10.78 -14.11
C GLN A 543 -5.34 -11.54 -15.27
N ILE A 544 -4.06 -11.31 -15.56
CA ILE A 544 -3.35 -12.06 -16.60
C ILE A 544 -3.24 -13.55 -16.22
N GLY A 545 -2.91 -13.83 -14.95
CA GLY A 545 -2.85 -15.19 -14.41
C GLY A 545 -4.18 -15.95 -14.44
N SER A 546 -5.32 -15.24 -14.54
CA SER A 546 -6.64 -15.89 -14.64
C SER A 546 -6.91 -16.53 -16.01
N GLY A 547 -6.18 -16.14 -17.07
CA GLY A 547 -6.33 -16.69 -18.41
C GLY A 547 -7.70 -16.44 -19.07
N LEU A 548 -8.43 -15.41 -18.62
CA LEU A 548 -9.74 -15.06 -19.19
C LEU A 548 -9.61 -14.55 -20.64
N THR A 549 -10.61 -14.88 -21.45
CA THR A 549 -10.73 -14.48 -22.87
C THR A 549 -12.09 -13.84 -23.13
N GLY A 550 -12.18 -12.94 -24.11
CA GLY A 550 -13.43 -12.25 -24.45
C GLY A 550 -13.88 -11.19 -23.43
N VAL A 551 -13.01 -10.81 -22.50
CA VAL A 551 -13.25 -9.79 -21.46
C VAL A 551 -12.85 -8.40 -21.98
N MET A 552 -13.53 -7.36 -21.49
CA MET A 552 -13.13 -5.97 -21.65
C MET A 552 -12.43 -5.49 -20.38
N TYR A 553 -11.13 -5.22 -20.45
CA TYR A 553 -10.38 -4.64 -19.35
C TYR A 553 -10.36 -3.12 -19.51
N VAL A 554 -10.71 -2.39 -18.45
CA VAL A 554 -10.66 -0.93 -18.40
C VAL A 554 -9.66 -0.51 -17.33
N LEU A 555 -8.57 0.15 -17.75
CA LEU A 555 -7.43 0.51 -16.90
C LEU A 555 -7.31 2.03 -16.75
N ASP A 556 -6.98 2.47 -15.54
CA ASP A 556 -6.83 3.88 -15.18
C ASP A 556 -5.35 4.24 -14.99
N GLU A 557 -4.68 4.76 -16.02
CA GLU A 557 -3.29 5.22 -15.96
C GLU A 557 -2.31 4.21 -15.32
N PRO A 558 -2.15 3.00 -15.90
CA PRO A 558 -1.31 1.94 -15.34
C PRO A 558 0.19 2.30 -15.27
N SER A 559 0.64 3.37 -15.95
CA SER A 559 2.02 3.86 -15.88
C SER A 559 2.35 4.64 -14.59
N ILE A 560 1.36 4.96 -13.75
CA ILE A 560 1.57 5.75 -12.52
C ILE A 560 2.57 5.08 -11.57
N GLY A 561 3.49 5.87 -11.03
CA GLY A 561 4.57 5.42 -10.16
C GLY A 561 5.50 4.38 -10.79
N LEU A 562 5.52 4.29 -12.12
CA LEU A 562 6.41 3.44 -12.89
C LEU A 562 7.49 4.30 -13.55
N HIS A 563 8.73 3.86 -13.46
CA HIS A 563 9.84 4.53 -14.13
C HIS A 563 9.85 4.21 -15.64
N GLN A 564 10.27 5.15 -16.49
CA GLN A 564 10.23 4.99 -17.96
C GLN A 564 10.87 3.69 -18.45
N ARG A 565 11.96 3.26 -17.80
CA ARG A 565 12.64 1.99 -18.04
C ARG A 565 11.71 0.77 -18.05
N ASP A 566 10.73 0.72 -17.15
CA ASP A 566 9.84 -0.43 -16.98
C ASP A 566 8.52 -0.27 -17.74
N ASN A 567 8.30 0.88 -18.40
CA ASN A 567 7.09 1.17 -19.17
C ASN A 567 6.92 0.21 -20.37
N ASP A 568 8.02 -0.10 -21.08
CA ASP A 568 8.00 -1.07 -22.19
C ASP A 568 7.49 -2.46 -21.77
N LYS A 569 7.83 -2.90 -20.55
CA LYS A 569 7.36 -4.19 -20.03
C LYS A 569 5.86 -4.16 -19.72
N LEU A 570 5.38 -3.05 -19.17
CA LEU A 570 3.95 -2.84 -18.94
C LEU A 570 3.19 -2.86 -20.28
N ILE A 571 3.68 -2.13 -21.29
CA ILE A 571 3.09 -2.13 -22.64
C ILE A 571 3.04 -3.56 -23.21
N GLY A 572 4.16 -4.29 -23.16
CA GLY A 572 4.21 -5.69 -23.62
C GLY A 572 3.22 -6.59 -22.88
N THR A 573 3.02 -6.34 -21.59
CA THR A 573 2.05 -7.07 -20.76
C THR A 573 0.60 -6.77 -21.17
N LEU A 574 0.27 -5.51 -21.47
CA LEU A 574 -1.06 -5.12 -21.96
C LEU A 574 -1.34 -5.66 -23.37
N GLN A 575 -0.31 -5.67 -24.23
CA GLN A 575 -0.38 -6.30 -25.54
C GLN A 575 -0.63 -7.81 -25.42
N HIS A 576 0.05 -8.49 -24.49
CA HIS A 576 -0.21 -9.90 -24.21
C HIS A 576 -1.66 -10.14 -23.76
N LEU A 577 -2.18 -9.31 -22.84
CA LEU A 577 -3.56 -9.39 -22.38
C LEU A 577 -4.56 -9.24 -23.54
N ARG A 578 -4.30 -8.32 -24.47
CA ARG A 578 -5.05 -8.15 -25.73
C ARG A 578 -4.94 -9.40 -26.61
N ASP A 579 -3.73 -9.90 -26.85
CA ASP A 579 -3.44 -10.97 -27.80
C ASP A 579 -4.04 -12.33 -27.38
N ILE A 580 -4.30 -12.53 -26.08
CA ILE A 580 -5.07 -13.67 -25.55
C ILE A 580 -6.56 -13.62 -25.99
N GLY A 581 -7.02 -12.51 -26.59
CA GLY A 581 -8.38 -12.36 -27.12
C GLY A 581 -9.27 -11.47 -26.25
N ASN A 582 -8.69 -10.47 -25.58
CA ASN A 582 -9.41 -9.50 -24.77
C ASN A 582 -9.37 -8.11 -25.41
N SER A 583 -10.34 -7.26 -25.07
CA SER A 583 -10.31 -5.83 -25.42
C SER A 583 -9.72 -5.05 -24.25
N VAL A 584 -8.70 -4.24 -24.50
CA VAL A 584 -7.99 -3.50 -23.45
C VAL A 584 -8.19 -2.02 -23.70
N ILE A 585 -8.90 -1.34 -22.80
CA ILE A 585 -9.16 0.10 -22.85
C ILE A 585 -8.37 0.75 -21.73
N VAL A 586 -7.49 1.67 -22.07
CA VAL A 586 -6.60 2.34 -21.12
C VAL A 586 -6.86 3.84 -21.15
N VAL A 587 -7.10 4.46 -20.00
CA VAL A 587 -7.04 5.93 -19.87
C VAL A 587 -5.59 6.29 -19.60
N GLU A 588 -4.94 7.05 -20.49
CA GLU A 588 -3.50 7.35 -20.38
C GLU A 588 -3.10 8.69 -20.99
N HIS A 589 -1.94 9.18 -20.52
CA HIS A 589 -1.26 10.38 -20.93
C HIS A 589 0.19 10.13 -21.35
N ASP A 590 0.71 8.91 -21.15
CA ASP A 590 2.05 8.52 -21.59
C ASP A 590 2.17 8.38 -23.12
N GLU A 591 3.26 8.93 -23.68
CA GLU A 591 3.51 8.94 -25.11
C GLU A 591 3.79 7.53 -25.67
N ASP A 592 4.56 6.71 -24.97
CA ASP A 592 4.95 5.38 -25.44
C ASP A 592 3.73 4.44 -25.48
N MET A 593 2.84 4.53 -24.48
CA MET A 593 1.56 3.81 -24.47
C MET A 593 0.67 4.24 -25.63
N MET A 594 0.52 5.55 -25.87
CA MET A 594 -0.24 6.07 -27.02
C MET A 594 0.32 5.58 -28.34
N ARG A 595 1.65 5.54 -28.48
CA ARG A 595 2.33 5.05 -29.68
C ARG A 595 2.13 3.54 -29.90
N ALA A 596 2.06 2.76 -28.83
CA ALA A 596 1.83 1.31 -28.88
C ALA A 596 0.36 0.91 -29.06
N ALA A 597 -0.58 1.85 -28.91
CA ALA A 597 -2.00 1.61 -29.04
C ALA A 597 -2.43 1.29 -30.47
N ASP A 598 -3.42 0.40 -30.62
CA ASP A 598 -4.06 0.11 -31.90
C ASP A 598 -5.00 1.26 -32.33
N GLN A 599 -5.60 1.96 -31.36
CA GLN A 599 -6.43 3.15 -31.58
C GLN A 599 -6.31 4.11 -30.39
N ILE A 600 -6.29 5.41 -30.68
CA ILE A 600 -6.35 6.50 -29.72
C ILE A 600 -7.69 7.23 -29.89
N ILE A 601 -8.30 7.60 -28.77
CA ILE A 601 -9.49 8.45 -28.70
C ILE A 601 -9.11 9.68 -27.86
N ASP A 602 -9.05 10.85 -28.49
CA ASP A 602 -8.80 12.11 -27.80
C ASP A 602 -10.12 12.80 -27.44
N LEU A 603 -10.29 13.10 -26.15
CA LEU A 603 -11.50 13.70 -25.59
C LEU A 603 -11.29 15.14 -25.16
N GLY A 604 -12.19 15.99 -25.66
CA GLY A 604 -12.50 17.33 -25.22
C GLY A 604 -11.45 18.38 -25.60
N PRO A 605 -11.85 19.54 -26.16
CA PRO A 605 -10.93 20.65 -26.35
C PRO A 605 -10.55 21.35 -25.02
N GLY A 606 -11.24 20.99 -23.93
CA GLY A 606 -11.14 21.57 -22.60
C GLY A 606 -11.73 20.65 -21.54
N ALA A 607 -11.79 21.12 -20.29
CA ALA A 607 -12.32 20.39 -19.15
C ALA A 607 -13.80 20.74 -18.85
N GLY A 608 -14.48 19.86 -18.11
CA GLY A 608 -15.82 20.14 -17.58
C GLY A 608 -16.85 20.39 -18.68
N VAL A 609 -17.56 21.51 -18.60
CA VAL A 609 -18.59 21.90 -19.58
C VAL A 609 -18.04 22.10 -21.00
N HIS A 610 -16.76 22.42 -21.11
CA HIS A 610 -16.04 22.62 -22.38
C HIS A 610 -15.51 21.31 -22.98
N GLY A 611 -15.50 20.22 -22.21
CA GLY A 611 -15.10 18.89 -22.65
C GLY A 611 -16.25 18.04 -23.21
N GLY A 612 -16.11 16.72 -23.10
CA GLY A 612 -17.15 15.75 -23.41
C GLY A 612 -17.41 15.54 -24.90
N ARG A 613 -16.47 15.91 -25.77
CA ARG A 613 -16.53 15.74 -27.24
C ARG A 613 -15.35 14.90 -27.70
N VAL A 614 -15.51 14.11 -28.75
CA VAL A 614 -14.38 13.41 -29.39
C VAL A 614 -13.70 14.36 -30.35
N MET A 615 -12.41 14.63 -30.15
CA MET A 615 -11.61 15.55 -30.97
C MET A 615 -10.92 14.82 -32.13
N ALA A 616 -10.38 13.64 -31.82
CA ALA A 616 -9.75 12.77 -32.79
C ALA A 616 -9.98 11.31 -32.39
N GLN A 617 -10.13 10.45 -33.38
CA GLN A 617 -10.16 9.01 -33.21
C GLN A 617 -9.41 8.36 -34.37
N GLY A 618 -8.43 7.52 -34.09
CA GLY A 618 -7.63 6.87 -35.12
C GLY A 618 -6.36 6.23 -34.58
N SER A 619 -5.43 5.91 -35.46
CA SER A 619 -4.06 5.51 -35.13
C SER A 619 -3.26 6.68 -34.54
N TYR A 620 -2.12 6.38 -33.93
CA TYR A 620 -1.17 7.38 -33.41
C TYR A 620 -0.84 8.46 -34.45
N GLU A 621 -0.57 8.04 -35.69
CA GLU A 621 -0.22 8.95 -36.78
C GLU A 621 -1.38 9.87 -37.19
N GLU A 622 -2.61 9.36 -37.21
CA GLU A 622 -3.80 10.14 -37.53
C GLU A 622 -4.12 11.17 -36.46
N VAL A 623 -3.99 10.80 -35.17
CA VAL A 623 -4.18 11.74 -34.05
C VAL A 623 -3.08 12.79 -34.01
N ARG A 624 -1.81 12.38 -34.22
CA ARG A 624 -0.66 13.30 -34.31
C ARG A 624 -0.83 14.32 -35.44
N ALA A 625 -1.38 13.92 -36.58
CA ALA A 625 -1.61 14.82 -37.71
C ALA A 625 -2.82 15.75 -37.53
N ASN A 626 -3.68 15.53 -36.53
CA ASN A 626 -4.90 16.30 -36.34
C ASN A 626 -4.61 17.62 -35.56
N PRO A 627 -4.77 18.81 -36.18
CA PRO A 627 -4.47 20.08 -35.52
C PRO A 627 -5.50 20.48 -34.46
N ASP A 628 -6.72 19.94 -34.52
CA ASP A 628 -7.79 20.22 -33.56
C ASP A 628 -7.64 19.43 -32.26
N SER A 629 -6.85 18.35 -32.28
CA SER A 629 -6.54 17.53 -31.11
C SER A 629 -5.52 18.23 -30.20
N PRO A 630 -5.88 18.59 -28.95
CA PRO A 630 -4.93 19.12 -27.99
C PRO A 630 -3.75 18.17 -27.79
N THR A 631 -4.01 16.86 -27.71
CA THR A 631 -2.98 15.84 -27.58
C THR A 631 -2.13 15.72 -28.84
N GLY A 632 -2.75 15.72 -30.03
CA GLY A 632 -2.07 15.69 -31.32
C GLY A 632 -1.04 16.79 -31.48
N ARG A 633 -1.32 18.01 -30.99
CA ARG A 633 -0.36 19.13 -31.01
C ARG A 633 0.89 18.87 -30.17
N TYR A 634 0.79 18.16 -29.04
CA TYR A 634 1.94 17.75 -28.23
C TYR A 634 2.71 16.61 -28.90
N LEU A 635 2.00 15.59 -29.40
CA LEU A 635 2.60 14.46 -30.11
C LEU A 635 3.34 14.88 -31.40
N ALA A 636 2.84 15.92 -32.07
CA ALA A 636 3.48 16.50 -33.25
C ALA A 636 4.66 17.44 -32.91
N GLY A 637 4.86 17.76 -31.63
CA GLY A 637 5.85 18.73 -31.16
C GLY A 637 5.51 20.19 -31.48
N THR A 638 4.29 20.47 -31.95
CA THR A 638 3.81 21.85 -32.19
C THR A 638 3.61 22.61 -30.88
N GLN A 639 3.20 21.90 -29.83
CA GLN A 639 3.23 22.35 -28.44
C GLN A 639 4.17 21.44 -27.65
N ARG A 640 4.93 22.00 -26.71
CA ARG A 640 5.84 21.24 -25.84
C ARG A 640 6.13 22.01 -24.56
N ILE A 641 6.50 21.27 -23.51
CA ILE A 641 7.06 21.86 -22.29
C ILE A 641 8.54 22.12 -22.56
N GLU A 642 8.93 23.39 -22.60
CA GLU A 642 10.30 23.80 -22.91
C GLU A 642 11.25 23.55 -21.75
N VAL A 643 12.50 23.21 -22.06
CA VAL A 643 13.57 23.14 -21.05
C VAL A 643 13.94 24.58 -20.64
N PRO A 644 14.02 24.90 -19.33
CA PRO A 644 14.42 26.24 -18.89
C PRO A 644 15.78 26.65 -19.45
N ALA A 645 15.83 27.81 -20.13
CA ALA A 645 17.07 28.31 -20.73
C ALA A 645 18.16 28.65 -19.68
N ARG A 646 17.75 28.94 -18.45
CA ARG A 646 18.61 29.13 -17.28
C ARG A 646 17.92 28.50 -16.08
N ARG A 647 18.65 27.69 -15.32
CA ARG A 647 18.19 27.14 -14.03
C ARG A 647 18.57 28.09 -12.90
N THR A 648 17.81 28.05 -11.81
CA THR A 648 18.10 28.87 -10.63
C THR A 648 19.36 28.33 -9.95
N PRO A 649 20.39 29.15 -9.71
CA PRO A 649 21.64 28.68 -9.12
C PRO A 649 21.46 28.35 -7.63
N TRP A 650 22.22 27.37 -7.15
CA TRP A 650 22.29 27.03 -5.73
C TRP A 650 22.89 28.19 -4.93
N GLN A 651 22.13 28.71 -3.97
CA GLN A 651 22.52 29.88 -3.19
C GLN A 651 23.62 29.59 -2.16
N PRO A 652 24.61 30.50 -2.00
CA PRO A 652 25.59 30.41 -0.92
C PRO A 652 24.95 30.73 0.43
N VAL A 653 25.50 30.17 1.50
CA VAL A 653 25.20 30.55 2.88
C VAL A 653 25.58 32.02 3.06
N LEU A 654 24.63 32.84 3.50
CA LEU A 654 24.92 34.22 3.87
C LEU A 654 25.79 34.19 5.12
N GLU A 655 27.07 34.57 5.00
CA GLU A 655 27.89 34.86 6.17
C GLU A 655 27.20 35.97 6.96
N ALA A 656 26.89 35.71 8.23
CA ALA A 656 26.35 36.73 9.11
C ALA A 656 27.40 37.85 9.22
N THR A 657 27.19 38.96 8.52
CA THR A 657 27.97 40.17 8.72
C THR A 657 27.83 40.55 10.20
N ALA A 658 28.94 40.46 10.92
CA ALA A 658 29.06 40.93 12.29
C ALA A 658 28.90 42.46 12.28
N GLU A 659 27.65 42.94 12.24
CA GLU A 659 27.18 44.30 12.55
C GLU A 659 25.73 44.44 12.02
N GLY A 660 24.72 44.37 12.90
CA GLY A 660 23.34 44.67 12.51
C GLY A 660 22.25 44.08 13.40
N GLU A 661 21.96 44.75 14.52
CA GLU A 661 20.73 44.73 15.33
C GLU A 661 20.08 43.38 15.70
N ALA A 662 20.29 42.99 16.97
CA ALA A 662 19.47 42.01 17.67
C ALA A 662 17.98 42.43 17.64
N ARG A 663 17.17 41.75 16.82
CA ARG A 663 15.70 41.76 16.95
C ARG A 663 15.31 40.95 18.20
N PRO A 664 14.32 41.41 18.98
CA PRO A 664 14.04 40.83 20.28
C PRO A 664 13.56 39.37 20.13
N ALA A 665 14.26 38.48 20.82
CA ALA A 665 13.90 37.07 20.93
C ALA A 665 12.47 36.94 21.49
N ALA A 666 11.61 36.21 20.77
CA ALA A 666 10.41 35.65 21.36
C ALA A 666 10.85 34.75 22.52
N LYS A 667 10.33 35.01 23.73
CA LYS A 667 10.70 34.32 24.96
C LYS A 667 10.51 32.80 24.83
N GLY A 668 11.59 32.06 25.08
CA GLY A 668 11.53 30.65 25.49
C GLY A 668 12.25 29.66 24.58
N PHE A 669 13.55 29.81 24.34
CA PHE A 669 14.42 28.73 23.84
C PHE A 669 15.86 28.90 24.33
N PRO A 670 16.51 27.87 24.91
CA PRO A 670 17.95 27.75 24.85
C PRO A 670 18.32 27.20 23.47
N ALA A 671 18.95 28.04 22.63
CA ALA A 671 19.54 27.57 21.38
C ALA A 671 20.76 26.71 21.71
N ARG A 672 20.73 25.42 21.38
CA ARG A 672 21.94 24.61 21.32
C ARG A 672 22.71 25.08 20.08
N THR A 673 23.63 26.01 20.25
CA THR A 673 24.60 26.39 19.21
C THR A 673 25.53 25.20 18.97
N GLN A 674 25.08 24.23 18.16
CA GLN A 674 25.99 23.28 17.54
C GLN A 674 26.54 23.95 16.30
N GLN A 675 27.80 24.39 16.39
CA GLN A 675 28.61 24.60 15.19
C GLN A 675 28.58 23.29 14.38
N PRO A 676 28.37 23.35 13.06
CA PRO A 676 28.43 22.16 12.25
C PRO A 676 29.80 21.50 12.42
N PRO A 677 29.90 20.18 12.66
CA PRO A 677 31.18 19.50 12.71
C PRO A 677 31.86 19.65 11.34
N ALA A 678 33.12 20.11 11.36
CA ALA A 678 33.96 20.12 10.16
C ALA A 678 34.16 18.66 9.70
N ASN A 679 33.63 18.31 8.52
CA ASN A 679 33.73 16.95 7.98
C ASN A 679 34.87 16.87 6.93
N PRO A 680 35.73 15.83 6.94
CA PRO A 680 36.88 15.70 6.04
C PRO A 680 36.58 15.18 4.62
N ASP A 681 35.36 14.73 4.32
CA ASP A 681 35.11 13.88 3.14
C ASP A 681 34.42 14.55 1.94
N ASN A 682 34.32 15.88 1.93
CA ASN A 682 34.12 16.62 0.68
C ASN A 682 35.40 17.39 0.38
N ALA A 683 36.22 16.88 -0.53
CA ALA A 683 37.26 17.66 -1.17
C ALA A 683 36.62 18.71 -2.10
N THR A 684 35.88 19.66 -1.53
CA THR A 684 35.69 20.96 -2.16
C THR A 684 37.05 21.65 -2.15
N ALA A 685 37.46 22.18 -3.31
CA ALA A 685 38.67 22.97 -3.41
C ALA A 685 38.70 24.04 -2.29
N PRO A 686 39.85 24.28 -1.63
CA PRO A 686 39.94 25.27 -0.57
C PRO A 686 39.54 26.65 -1.13
N GLY A 687 38.39 27.17 -0.70
CA GLY A 687 37.85 28.47 -1.14
C GLY A 687 36.44 28.46 -1.77
N ALA A 688 35.74 27.32 -1.87
CA ALA A 688 34.35 27.31 -2.33
C ALA A 688 33.37 27.77 -1.21
N PRO A 689 32.41 28.67 -1.49
CA PRO A 689 31.43 29.11 -0.50
C PRO A 689 30.54 27.93 -0.07
N GLN A 690 30.25 27.82 1.24
CA GLN A 690 29.24 26.86 1.72
C GLN A 690 27.88 27.19 1.09
N LEU A 691 27.15 26.18 0.63
CA LEU A 691 25.85 26.33 -0.03
C LEU A 691 24.70 26.04 0.94
N GLN A 692 23.57 26.73 0.80
CA GLN A 692 22.40 26.52 1.67
C GLN A 692 21.73 25.19 1.35
N ALA A 693 21.85 24.23 2.26
CA ALA A 693 21.34 22.87 2.06
C ALA A 693 20.52 22.40 3.26
N LEU A 694 19.45 21.65 2.97
CA LEU A 694 18.82 20.75 3.90
C LEU A 694 19.44 19.36 3.69
N ARG A 695 20.25 18.89 4.63
CA ARG A 695 21.04 17.66 4.51
C ARG A 695 20.44 16.56 5.37
N VAL A 696 20.02 15.47 4.74
CA VAL A 696 19.70 14.21 5.45
C VAL A 696 20.98 13.41 5.61
N VAL A 697 21.30 12.95 6.82
CA VAL A 697 22.53 12.20 7.12
C VAL A 697 22.20 10.76 7.52
N GLY A 698 22.84 9.80 6.84
CA GLY A 698 22.84 8.40 7.24
C GLY A 698 21.47 7.73 7.31
N ALA A 699 20.56 8.04 6.38
CA ALA A 699 19.22 7.44 6.34
C ALA A 699 19.27 5.92 6.08
N ARG A 700 18.60 5.15 6.94
CA ARG A 700 18.59 3.68 7.01
C ARG A 700 17.17 3.08 7.05
N GLY A 701 16.15 3.88 6.78
CA GLY A 701 14.77 3.40 6.68
C GLY A 701 14.60 2.38 5.56
N HIS A 702 13.85 1.30 5.82
CA HIS A 702 13.56 0.23 4.85
C HIS A 702 14.80 -0.30 4.12
N ASN A 703 14.94 0.01 2.82
CA ASN A 703 16.05 -0.44 1.98
C ASN A 703 17.17 0.59 1.81
N LEU A 704 17.09 1.77 2.46
CA LEU A 704 18.13 2.80 2.38
C LEU A 704 19.44 2.32 3.05
N LYS A 705 20.57 2.53 2.36
CA LYS A 705 21.89 2.02 2.78
C LYS A 705 22.77 3.13 3.39
N GLY A 706 22.27 3.79 4.43
CA GLY A 706 23.00 4.88 5.11
C GLY A 706 23.13 6.13 4.22
N VAL A 707 22.05 6.50 3.52
CA VAL A 707 22.06 7.55 2.50
C VAL A 707 22.24 8.93 3.14
N THR A 708 23.21 9.70 2.62
CA THR A 708 23.37 11.12 2.91
C THR A 708 23.09 11.91 1.65
N ALA A 709 22.15 12.86 1.70
CA ALA A 709 21.70 13.62 0.54
C ALA A 709 21.44 15.09 0.89
N ASP A 710 21.89 15.99 0.00
CA ASP A 710 21.71 17.43 0.10
C ASP A 710 20.54 17.90 -0.78
N PHE A 711 19.57 18.57 -0.16
CA PHE A 711 18.45 19.23 -0.81
C PHE A 711 18.72 20.75 -0.84
N PRO A 712 18.96 21.35 -2.01
CA PRO A 712 19.22 22.79 -2.12
C PRO A 712 18.04 23.65 -1.64
N VAL A 713 18.32 24.65 -0.82
CA VAL A 713 17.30 25.61 -0.35
C VAL A 713 16.94 26.60 -1.46
N GLY A 714 15.64 26.87 -1.64
CA GLY A 714 15.11 27.82 -2.62
C GLY A 714 15.02 27.28 -4.05
N LEU A 715 15.26 25.98 -4.27
CA LEU A 715 15.21 25.35 -5.59
C LEU A 715 14.02 24.39 -5.74
N LEU A 716 13.66 24.10 -7.00
CA LEU A 716 12.82 22.96 -7.35
C LEU A 716 13.70 21.71 -7.50
N THR A 717 13.69 20.86 -6.48
CA THR A 717 14.45 19.61 -6.43
C THR A 717 13.55 18.43 -6.77
N CYS A 718 13.92 17.65 -7.78
CA CYS A 718 13.22 16.43 -8.17
C CYS A 718 13.95 15.19 -7.65
N VAL A 719 13.29 14.39 -6.83
CA VAL A 719 13.77 13.06 -6.41
C VAL A 719 13.20 12.03 -7.38
N THR A 720 14.06 11.33 -8.08
CA THR A 720 13.69 10.40 -9.15
C THR A 720 14.42 9.06 -9.03
N GLY A 721 14.24 8.18 -10.00
CA GLY A 721 14.81 6.84 -10.03
C GLY A 721 13.75 5.73 -9.97
N VAL A 722 14.18 4.48 -10.12
CA VAL A 722 13.29 3.33 -10.36
C VAL A 722 12.30 3.05 -9.22
N SER A 723 11.17 2.40 -9.51
CA SER A 723 10.19 2.02 -8.49
C SER A 723 10.83 1.10 -7.44
N GLY A 724 10.54 1.35 -6.16
CA GLY A 724 11.17 0.63 -5.05
C GLY A 724 12.61 1.06 -4.71
N SER A 725 13.19 2.09 -5.32
CA SER A 725 14.58 2.53 -5.03
C SER A 725 14.77 3.21 -3.66
N GLY A 726 13.68 3.57 -2.97
CA GLY A 726 13.70 4.23 -1.66
C GLY A 726 13.31 5.72 -1.66
N LYS A 727 12.79 6.25 -2.78
CA LYS A 727 12.38 7.67 -2.91
C LYS A 727 11.43 8.14 -1.80
N SER A 728 10.28 7.46 -1.65
CA SER A 728 9.27 7.80 -0.64
C SER A 728 9.80 7.63 0.78
N THR A 729 10.67 6.64 1.03
CA THR A 729 11.28 6.48 2.34
C THR A 729 12.24 7.62 2.68
N LEU A 730 13.05 8.08 1.72
CA LEU A 730 13.95 9.22 1.93
C LEU A 730 13.16 10.53 2.17
N VAL A 731 12.14 10.79 1.36
CA VAL A 731 11.43 12.08 1.34
C VAL A 731 10.25 12.13 2.31
N ASN A 732 9.35 11.15 2.30
CA ASN A 732 8.14 11.16 3.13
C ASN A 732 8.44 10.57 4.52
N ASP A 733 9.01 9.37 4.59
CA ASP A 733 9.17 8.67 5.87
C ASP A 733 10.31 9.26 6.72
N THR A 734 11.37 9.77 6.09
CA THR A 734 12.50 10.41 6.80
C THR A 734 12.36 11.94 6.80
N LEU A 735 12.54 12.60 5.65
CA LEU A 735 12.67 14.06 5.58
C LEU A 735 11.41 14.82 6.07
N TYR A 736 10.23 14.51 5.51
CA TYR A 736 8.99 15.16 5.88
C TYR A 736 8.63 14.91 7.34
N THR A 737 8.70 13.65 7.77
CA THR A 737 8.26 13.27 9.11
C THR A 737 9.13 13.94 10.17
N GLU A 738 10.44 14.00 9.96
CA GLU A 738 11.35 14.70 10.86
C GLU A 738 11.16 16.22 10.81
N ALA A 739 10.99 16.82 9.62
CA ALA A 739 10.68 18.23 9.49
C ALA A 739 9.36 18.60 10.19
N ALA A 740 8.33 17.76 10.08
CA ALA A 740 7.05 17.96 10.75
C ALA A 740 7.17 17.81 12.27
N ARG A 741 8.03 16.90 12.74
CA ARG A 741 8.34 16.72 14.16
C ARG A 741 9.04 17.95 14.74
N GLN A 742 10.08 18.46 14.07
CA GLN A 742 10.86 19.61 14.54
C GLN A 742 10.10 20.94 14.42
N ILE A 743 9.43 21.19 13.28
CA ILE A 743 8.77 22.47 12.99
C ILE A 743 7.36 22.53 13.60
N HIS A 744 6.54 21.48 13.41
CA HIS A 744 5.13 21.47 13.81
C HIS A 744 4.85 20.73 15.10
N ARG A 745 5.86 20.11 15.73
CA ARG A 745 5.69 19.27 16.92
C ARG A 745 4.73 18.10 16.64
N ALA A 746 4.77 17.56 15.43
CA ALA A 746 4.01 16.38 15.05
C ALA A 746 4.53 15.15 15.81
N GLY A 747 3.64 14.21 16.14
CA GLY A 747 4.00 12.98 16.87
C GLY A 747 4.44 11.81 15.97
N GLY A 748 4.73 12.06 14.70
CA GLY A 748 5.21 11.02 13.78
C GLY A 748 6.67 10.68 14.04
N GLU A 749 7.03 9.40 13.85
CA GLU A 749 8.40 8.92 13.98
C GLU A 749 9.03 8.81 12.60
N ALA A 750 10.11 9.55 12.39
CA ALA A 750 10.84 9.50 11.14
C ALA A 750 11.57 8.16 11.02
N ALA A 751 11.67 7.62 9.80
CA ALA A 751 12.43 6.39 9.58
C ALA A 751 13.90 6.57 10.00
N PRO A 752 14.58 5.49 10.44
CA PRO A 752 15.92 5.56 11.04
C PRO A 752 16.91 6.39 10.21
N HIS A 753 17.56 7.36 10.84
CA HIS A 753 18.58 8.24 10.26
C HIS A 753 19.50 8.78 11.36
N ASP A 754 20.61 9.42 11.01
CA ASP A 754 21.55 9.99 11.99
C ASP A 754 21.17 11.41 12.40
N ASP A 755 20.93 12.29 11.42
CA ASP A 755 20.54 13.69 11.65
C ASP A 755 19.93 14.33 10.39
N ILE A 756 19.23 15.47 10.55
CA ILE A 756 18.84 16.36 9.45
C ILE A 756 19.30 17.79 9.75
N ILE A 757 20.29 18.25 8.98
CA ILE A 757 20.95 19.55 9.14
C ILE A 757 20.29 20.57 8.21
N GLY A 758 20.15 21.82 8.66
CA GLY A 758 19.59 22.91 7.84
C GLY A 758 18.10 23.18 8.04
N MET A 759 17.47 22.58 9.05
CA MET A 759 16.05 22.82 9.35
C MET A 759 15.74 24.28 9.69
N GLY A 760 16.73 25.02 10.20
CA GLY A 760 16.61 26.45 10.54
C GLY A 760 16.32 27.38 9.36
N TYR A 761 16.45 26.92 8.11
CA TYR A 761 16.03 27.70 6.94
C TYR A 761 14.50 27.82 6.82
N PHE A 762 13.74 26.90 7.43
CA PHE A 762 12.31 26.78 7.23
C PHE A 762 11.50 27.18 8.47
N ASP A 763 10.36 27.85 8.26
CA ASP A 763 9.37 28.12 9.31
C ASP A 763 8.16 27.18 9.24
N LYS A 764 8.00 26.49 8.11
CA LYS A 764 6.84 25.66 7.81
C LYS A 764 7.24 24.54 6.84
N VAL A 765 6.75 23.33 7.10
CA VAL A 765 6.77 22.22 6.13
C VAL A 765 5.34 21.86 5.73
N ILE A 766 5.12 21.61 4.44
CA ILE A 766 3.84 21.21 3.86
C ILE A 766 4.07 19.96 3.01
N ASN A 767 3.35 18.89 3.33
CA ASN A 767 3.25 17.72 2.46
C ASN A 767 1.92 17.76 1.69
N VAL A 768 2.00 17.63 0.38
CA VAL A 768 0.87 17.58 -0.54
C VAL A 768 0.84 16.20 -1.18
N ASP A 769 0.19 15.25 -0.48
CA ASP A 769 0.05 13.86 -0.90
C ASP A 769 -1.29 13.62 -1.63
N GLN A 770 -1.40 12.44 -2.27
CA GLN A 770 -2.59 12.02 -3.01
C GLN A 770 -3.72 11.45 -2.13
N SER A 771 -3.54 11.42 -0.80
CA SER A 771 -4.57 10.91 0.09
C SER A 771 -5.88 11.70 -0.08
N PRO A 772 -7.06 11.03 0.03
CA PRO A 772 -8.33 11.74 -0.11
C PRO A 772 -8.45 12.91 0.88
N ILE A 773 -8.94 14.07 0.42
CA ILE A 773 -9.20 15.23 1.31
C ILE A 773 -10.26 14.94 2.40
N GLY A 774 -11.02 13.85 2.23
CA GLY A 774 -11.89 13.29 3.24
C GLY A 774 -12.49 11.96 2.79
N ARG A 775 -12.93 11.16 3.76
CA ARG A 775 -13.49 9.82 3.53
C ARG A 775 -15.02 9.80 3.51
N THR A 776 -15.66 10.96 3.63
CA THR A 776 -17.12 11.09 3.68
C THR A 776 -17.61 12.10 2.64
N PRO A 777 -18.87 12.00 2.19
CA PRO A 777 -19.48 12.98 1.29
C PRO A 777 -19.60 14.41 1.83
N ARG A 778 -19.33 14.60 3.13
CA ARG A 778 -19.31 15.91 3.80
C ARG A 778 -18.08 16.73 3.47
N SER A 779 -16.95 16.06 3.22
CA SER A 779 -15.74 16.72 2.74
C SER A 779 -15.91 17.01 1.25
N ASN A 780 -15.58 18.24 0.85
CA ASN A 780 -15.66 18.71 -0.53
C ASN A 780 -14.70 19.91 -0.73
N PRO A 781 -14.44 20.35 -1.98
CA PRO A 781 -13.56 21.48 -2.25
C PRO A 781 -13.92 22.74 -1.46
N ALA A 782 -15.21 23.06 -1.31
CA ALA A 782 -15.65 24.26 -0.59
C ALA A 782 -15.35 24.21 0.92
N THR A 783 -15.56 23.07 1.57
CA THR A 783 -15.27 22.90 3.00
C THR A 783 -13.78 22.88 3.26
N TYR A 784 -13.00 22.19 2.43
CA TYR A 784 -11.56 22.01 2.61
C TYR A 784 -10.77 23.31 2.43
N THR A 785 -11.06 24.08 1.37
CA THR A 785 -10.43 25.38 1.10
C THR A 785 -10.96 26.51 2.01
N GLY A 786 -11.96 26.22 2.84
CA GLY A 786 -12.63 27.21 3.68
C GLY A 786 -13.40 28.27 2.89
N LEU A 787 -13.87 27.94 1.69
CA LEU A 787 -14.82 28.75 0.91
C LEU A 787 -16.23 28.70 1.50
N PHE A 788 -16.59 27.59 2.15
CA PHE A 788 -17.97 27.36 2.60
C PHE A 788 -18.41 28.31 3.72
N THR A 789 -17.52 28.70 4.63
CA THR A 789 -17.84 29.66 5.71
C THR A 789 -18.28 31.03 5.16
N PRO A 790 -17.47 31.75 4.36
CA PRO A 790 -17.89 33.05 3.84
C PRO A 790 -19.12 32.95 2.93
N ILE A 791 -19.32 31.84 2.21
CA ILE A 791 -20.56 31.62 1.43
C ILE A 791 -21.78 31.53 2.35
N ARG A 792 -21.70 30.81 3.47
CA ARG A 792 -22.83 30.71 4.43
C ARG A 792 -23.12 32.05 5.12
N ASP A 793 -22.09 32.84 5.39
CA ASP A 793 -22.26 34.18 5.97
C ASP A 793 -23.04 35.08 5.00
N LEU A 794 -22.69 35.07 3.70
CA LEU A 794 -23.45 35.79 2.66
C LEU A 794 -24.91 35.35 2.56
N MET A 795 -25.18 34.04 2.67
CA MET A 795 -26.56 33.52 2.66
C MET A 795 -27.37 34.03 3.86
N ALA A 796 -26.75 34.07 5.05
CA ALA A 796 -27.37 34.57 6.27
C ALA A 796 -27.62 36.09 6.25
N GLU A 797 -26.85 36.83 5.44
CA GLU A 797 -27.02 38.28 5.30
C GLU A 797 -28.18 38.70 4.40
N THR A 798 -28.79 37.77 3.65
CA THR A 798 -29.93 38.03 2.78
C THR A 798 -31.18 38.46 3.57
N ASN A 799 -32.04 39.28 2.95
CA ASN A 799 -33.27 39.76 3.60
C ASN A 799 -34.16 38.59 4.05
N THR A 800 -34.37 37.60 3.17
CA THR A 800 -35.18 36.40 3.45
C THR A 800 -34.61 35.58 4.62
N ALA A 801 -33.28 35.47 4.74
CA ALA A 801 -32.66 34.79 5.89
C ALA A 801 -32.87 35.58 7.19
N LYS A 802 -32.67 36.90 7.17
CA LYS A 802 -32.85 37.78 8.33
C LYS A 802 -34.28 37.80 8.83
N GLU A 803 -35.26 37.90 7.94
CA GLU A 803 -36.70 37.85 8.27
C GLU A 803 -37.10 36.53 8.95
N ARG A 804 -36.46 35.42 8.55
CA ARG A 804 -36.71 34.08 9.10
C ARG A 804 -35.82 33.73 10.31
N GLY A 805 -34.96 34.65 10.75
CA GLY A 805 -34.03 34.43 11.87
C GLY A 805 -32.96 33.37 11.58
N TYR A 806 -32.61 33.15 10.30
CA TYR A 806 -31.62 32.15 9.91
C TYR A 806 -30.20 32.71 10.02
N GLY A 807 -29.40 32.12 10.92
CA GLY A 807 -27.95 32.35 10.98
C GLY A 807 -27.16 31.43 10.02
N PRO A 808 -25.83 31.61 9.92
CA PRO A 808 -24.96 30.80 9.05
C PRO A 808 -25.05 29.30 9.31
N GLY A 809 -25.39 28.89 10.54
CA GLY A 809 -25.62 27.50 10.92
C GLY A 809 -26.73 26.80 10.11
N ARG A 810 -27.78 27.54 9.71
CA ARG A 810 -28.88 26.99 8.88
C ARG A 810 -28.39 26.51 7.52
N PHE A 811 -27.41 27.21 6.93
CA PHE A 811 -26.83 26.87 5.63
C PHE A 811 -25.68 25.85 5.73
N SER A 812 -25.46 25.27 6.91
CA SER A 812 -24.50 24.19 7.11
C SER A 812 -25.15 22.83 6.92
N PHE A 813 -24.69 22.04 5.94
CA PHE A 813 -25.13 20.64 5.84
C PHE A 813 -24.58 19.76 7.00
N ASN A 814 -23.57 20.23 7.73
CA ASN A 814 -22.97 19.51 8.86
C ASN A 814 -23.76 19.66 10.19
N VAL A 815 -24.67 20.63 10.29
CA VAL A 815 -25.38 20.97 11.54
C VAL A 815 -26.87 20.76 11.37
N ALA A 816 -27.54 20.27 12.42
CA ALA A 816 -28.98 20.11 12.44
C ALA A 816 -29.68 21.48 12.33
N GLY A 817 -30.84 21.51 11.67
CA GLY A 817 -31.66 22.71 11.51
C GLY A 817 -32.03 22.98 10.06
N GLY A 818 -31.06 23.07 9.14
CA GLY A 818 -31.33 23.34 7.71
C GLY A 818 -30.97 22.21 6.75
N ARG A 819 -30.17 21.24 7.19
CA ARG A 819 -29.83 20.05 6.40
C ARG A 819 -31.06 19.14 6.19
N CYS A 820 -30.98 18.27 5.19
CA CYS A 820 -31.92 17.16 5.05
C CYS A 820 -31.65 16.12 6.15
N GLU A 821 -32.66 15.78 6.95
CA GLU A 821 -32.51 14.83 8.06
C GLU A 821 -32.44 13.36 7.59
N ALA A 822 -32.99 13.04 6.41
CA ALA A 822 -32.96 11.68 5.89
C ALA A 822 -31.52 11.22 5.55
N CYS A 823 -30.75 12.07 4.87
CA CYS A 823 -29.33 11.81 4.56
C CYS A 823 -28.37 12.51 5.54
N GLN A 824 -28.89 13.16 6.59
CA GLN A 824 -28.12 13.98 7.54
C GLN A 824 -27.14 14.96 6.87
N GLY A 825 -27.55 15.56 5.73
CA GLY A 825 -26.75 16.52 4.97
C GLY A 825 -25.73 15.94 3.97
N ASP A 826 -25.62 14.60 3.85
CA ASP A 826 -24.68 13.98 2.91
C ASP A 826 -25.13 14.11 1.45
N GLY A 827 -26.44 14.24 1.21
CA GLY A 827 -27.08 14.30 -0.12
C GLY A 827 -27.22 12.94 -0.78
N VAL A 828 -26.45 11.96 -0.33
CA VAL A 828 -26.45 10.57 -0.79
C VAL A 828 -26.66 9.62 0.37
N VAL A 829 -27.10 8.40 0.08
CA VAL A 829 -27.21 7.30 1.01
C VAL A 829 -26.25 6.19 0.54
N LYS A 830 -25.46 5.66 1.46
CA LYS A 830 -24.57 4.54 1.17
C LYS A 830 -25.38 3.25 1.15
N VAL A 831 -25.36 2.53 0.04
CA VAL A 831 -25.96 1.21 -0.11
C VAL A 831 -24.85 0.17 -0.01
N GLU A 832 -24.94 -0.68 1.01
CA GLU A 832 -23.99 -1.78 1.20
C GLU A 832 -24.23 -2.89 0.18
N MET A 833 -23.17 -3.28 -0.52
CA MET A 833 -23.21 -4.28 -1.58
C MET A 833 -22.43 -5.51 -1.12
N HIS A 834 -23.02 -6.71 -1.23
CA HIS A 834 -22.34 -7.93 -0.74
C HIS A 834 -21.16 -8.39 -1.59
N PHE A 835 -21.25 -8.23 -2.92
CA PHE A 835 -20.25 -8.73 -3.88
C PHE A 835 -19.65 -7.64 -4.77
N LEU A 836 -20.25 -6.45 -4.78
CA LEU A 836 -19.77 -5.29 -5.51
C LEU A 836 -19.26 -4.26 -4.50
N PRO A 837 -18.46 -3.26 -4.92
CA PRO A 837 -18.13 -2.13 -4.07
C PRO A 837 -19.40 -1.39 -3.65
N ASP A 838 -19.44 -0.89 -2.42
CA ASP A 838 -20.54 -0.06 -1.92
C ASP A 838 -20.77 1.15 -2.84
N VAL A 839 -22.04 1.47 -3.09
CA VAL A 839 -22.43 2.57 -4.00
C VAL A 839 -23.16 3.64 -3.22
N TYR A 840 -22.93 4.90 -3.59
CA TYR A 840 -23.68 6.04 -3.10
C TYR A 840 -24.82 6.37 -4.05
N VAL A 841 -26.06 6.33 -3.56
CA VAL A 841 -27.26 6.67 -4.33
C VAL A 841 -27.77 8.04 -3.87
N PRO A 842 -28.24 8.93 -4.78
CA PRO A 842 -28.89 10.17 -4.38
C PRO A 842 -30.00 9.94 -3.36
N CYS A 843 -30.12 10.81 -2.36
CA CYS A 843 -31.16 10.70 -1.34
C CYS A 843 -32.55 10.99 -1.94
N ASP A 844 -33.49 10.05 -1.82
CA ASP A 844 -34.87 10.17 -2.34
C ASP A 844 -35.67 11.36 -1.79
N ILE A 845 -35.27 11.91 -0.63
CA ILE A 845 -36.00 13.02 0.02
C ILE A 845 -35.54 14.39 -0.48
N CYS A 846 -34.22 14.59 -0.61
CA CYS A 846 -33.66 15.87 -1.04
C CYS A 846 -33.15 15.85 -2.48
N ASN A 847 -33.18 14.70 -3.16
CA ASN A 847 -32.65 14.50 -4.51
C ASN A 847 -31.21 15.02 -4.66
N GLY A 848 -30.34 14.73 -3.68
CA GLY A 848 -28.95 15.19 -3.70
C GLY A 848 -28.70 16.60 -3.17
N GLN A 849 -29.74 17.40 -2.91
CA GLN A 849 -29.60 18.82 -2.57
C GLN A 849 -29.06 19.09 -1.15
N ARG A 850 -28.91 18.06 -0.30
CA ARG A 850 -28.36 18.14 1.08
C ARG A 850 -29.17 18.94 2.11
N TYR A 851 -30.13 19.77 1.69
CA TYR A 851 -30.90 20.67 2.55
C TYR A 851 -32.40 20.37 2.51
N ASN A 852 -33.12 20.85 3.53
CA ASN A 852 -34.59 20.86 3.49
C ASN A 852 -35.11 21.99 2.60
N ARG A 853 -36.38 21.87 2.21
CA ARG A 853 -37.04 22.78 1.27
C ARG A 853 -37.02 24.23 1.77
N GLU A 854 -37.27 24.46 3.06
CA GLU A 854 -37.36 25.79 3.66
C GLU A 854 -36.01 26.55 3.61
N THR A 855 -34.90 25.82 3.69
CA THR A 855 -33.55 26.41 3.58
C THR A 855 -33.24 26.82 2.16
N LEU A 856 -33.73 26.06 1.17
CA LEU A 856 -33.48 26.29 -0.25
C LEU A 856 -34.32 27.43 -0.86
N GLU A 857 -35.29 27.95 -0.13
CA GLU A 857 -36.04 29.16 -0.50
C GLU A 857 -35.21 30.43 -0.37
N VAL A 858 -34.17 30.42 0.47
CA VAL A 858 -33.25 31.55 0.61
C VAL A 858 -32.30 31.57 -0.59
N GLN A 859 -32.21 32.72 -1.24
CA GLN A 859 -31.38 32.91 -2.44
C GLN A 859 -30.46 34.11 -2.29
N TRP A 860 -29.23 33.96 -2.79
CA TRP A 860 -28.27 35.05 -2.99
C TRP A 860 -27.98 35.18 -4.48
N LYS A 861 -28.13 36.40 -5.03
CA LYS A 861 -28.09 36.66 -6.49
C LYS A 861 -28.92 35.66 -7.33
N GLY A 862 -30.11 35.29 -6.84
CA GLY A 862 -31.04 34.37 -7.53
C GLY A 862 -30.67 32.89 -7.47
N ARG A 863 -29.71 32.50 -6.63
CA ARG A 863 -29.28 31.10 -6.45
C ARG A 863 -29.35 30.70 -4.98
N ASN A 864 -29.85 29.51 -4.70
CA ASN A 864 -29.82 28.95 -3.34
C ASN A 864 -28.48 28.27 -3.03
N ILE A 865 -28.29 27.86 -1.77
CA ILE A 865 -27.01 27.28 -1.32
C ILE A 865 -26.65 25.98 -2.06
N SER A 866 -27.61 25.12 -2.40
CA SER A 866 -27.35 23.88 -3.17
C SER A 866 -26.87 24.22 -4.58
N GLN A 867 -27.54 25.15 -5.24
CA GLN A 867 -27.17 25.60 -6.59
C GLN A 867 -25.80 26.26 -6.63
N ILE A 868 -25.43 27.01 -5.58
CA ILE A 868 -24.07 27.58 -5.44
C ILE A 868 -23.05 26.46 -5.29
N LEU A 869 -23.33 25.43 -4.47
CA LEU A 869 -22.44 24.28 -4.30
C LEU A 869 -22.34 23.41 -5.57
N GLU A 870 -23.34 23.44 -6.45
CA GLU A 870 -23.31 22.73 -7.73
C GLU A 870 -22.54 23.46 -8.84
N MET A 871 -22.18 24.74 -8.64
CA MET A 871 -21.36 25.48 -9.59
C MET A 871 -19.96 24.87 -9.72
N THR A 872 -19.42 24.92 -10.93
CA THR A 872 -18.00 24.67 -11.17
C THR A 872 -17.16 25.77 -10.52
N VAL A 873 -15.88 25.51 -10.27
CA VAL A 873 -14.95 26.54 -9.76
C VAL A 873 -14.91 27.75 -10.70
N GLU A 874 -14.91 27.53 -12.01
CA GLU A 874 -14.93 28.58 -13.03
C GLU A 874 -16.18 29.45 -12.96
N ASP A 875 -17.36 28.81 -12.94
CA ASP A 875 -18.65 29.51 -12.82
C ASP A 875 -18.75 30.26 -11.49
N ALA A 876 -18.30 29.64 -10.39
CA ALA A 876 -18.28 30.25 -9.08
C ALA A 876 -17.34 31.46 -9.03
N HIS A 877 -16.17 31.38 -9.67
CA HIS A 877 -15.23 32.49 -9.71
C HIS A 877 -15.85 33.70 -10.41
N ALA A 878 -16.50 33.48 -11.55
CA ALA A 878 -17.24 34.53 -12.25
C ALA A 878 -18.41 35.09 -11.41
N PHE A 879 -19.13 34.23 -10.69
CA PHE A 879 -20.28 34.60 -9.85
C PHE A 879 -19.89 35.41 -8.60
N PHE A 880 -18.76 35.07 -7.97
CA PHE A 880 -18.23 35.71 -6.76
C PHE A 880 -17.12 36.74 -7.01
N LYS A 881 -16.92 37.18 -8.25
CA LYS A 881 -15.89 38.17 -8.62
C LYS A 881 -15.93 39.45 -7.77
N ASP A 882 -17.12 39.87 -7.31
CA ASP A 882 -17.33 41.07 -6.50
C ASP A 882 -17.04 40.86 -5.00
N VAL A 883 -16.69 39.64 -4.59
CA VAL A 883 -16.37 39.27 -3.20
C VAL A 883 -14.90 38.82 -3.12
N PRO A 884 -13.95 39.73 -2.86
CA PRO A 884 -12.52 39.45 -3.02
C PRO A 884 -11.99 38.28 -2.20
N THR A 885 -12.55 38.06 -1.00
CA THR A 885 -12.15 36.96 -0.10
C THR A 885 -12.48 35.59 -0.68
N ILE A 886 -13.59 35.48 -1.41
CA ILE A 886 -14.02 34.25 -2.10
C ILE A 886 -13.30 34.14 -3.44
N ALA A 887 -13.30 35.21 -4.24
CA ALA A 887 -12.68 35.24 -5.57
C ALA A 887 -11.21 34.82 -5.54
N ARG A 888 -10.42 35.32 -4.58
CA ARG A 888 -8.99 34.95 -4.44
C ARG A 888 -8.79 33.44 -4.22
N LYS A 889 -9.64 32.80 -3.42
CA LYS A 889 -9.57 31.35 -3.15
C LYS A 889 -10.05 30.51 -4.34
N LEU A 890 -11.00 31.02 -5.11
CA LEU A 890 -11.44 30.37 -6.34
C LEU A 890 -10.38 30.49 -7.44
N GLN A 891 -9.68 31.63 -7.51
CA GLN A 891 -8.56 31.82 -8.44
C GLN A 891 -7.44 30.80 -8.18
N THR A 892 -7.08 30.50 -6.92
CA THR A 892 -6.06 29.48 -6.66
C THR A 892 -6.47 28.08 -7.09
N LEU A 893 -7.77 27.75 -7.04
CA LEU A 893 -8.29 26.50 -7.62
C LEU A 893 -8.22 26.48 -9.16
N LEU A 894 -8.44 27.63 -9.81
CA LEU A 894 -8.26 27.75 -11.27
C LEU A 894 -6.79 27.62 -11.67
N ASP A 895 -5.88 28.24 -10.92
CA ASP A 895 -4.45 28.24 -11.21
C ASP A 895 -3.84 26.84 -11.15
N VAL A 896 -4.37 25.96 -10.29
CA VAL A 896 -3.98 24.54 -10.22
C VAL A 896 -4.73 23.63 -11.21
N GLY A 897 -5.54 24.19 -12.12
CA GLY A 897 -6.22 23.45 -13.18
C GLY A 897 -7.53 22.76 -12.76
N LEU A 898 -8.17 23.18 -11.66
CA LEU A 898 -9.42 22.59 -11.16
C LEU A 898 -10.66 23.39 -11.58
N SER A 899 -10.67 23.99 -12.76
CA SER A 899 -11.81 24.81 -13.23
C SER A 899 -13.14 24.06 -13.29
N TYR A 900 -13.09 22.76 -13.58
CA TYR A 900 -14.25 21.93 -13.88
C TYR A 900 -14.90 21.26 -12.67
N ILE A 901 -14.22 21.19 -11.51
CA ILE A 901 -14.78 20.52 -10.33
C ILE A 901 -15.91 21.36 -9.73
N ARG A 902 -16.91 20.72 -9.12
CA ARG A 902 -17.98 21.45 -8.43
C ARG A 902 -17.58 21.76 -6.99
N LEU A 903 -18.00 22.91 -6.47
CA LEU A 903 -17.68 23.35 -5.09
C LEU A 903 -18.10 22.33 -4.02
N GLY A 904 -19.28 21.73 -4.19
CA GLY A 904 -19.87 20.73 -3.30
C GLY A 904 -19.62 19.28 -3.71
N GLN A 905 -18.75 19.02 -4.70
CA GLN A 905 -18.43 17.67 -5.15
C GLN A 905 -17.87 16.83 -4.00
N SER A 906 -18.36 15.60 -3.84
CA SER A 906 -17.91 14.72 -2.77
C SER A 906 -16.42 14.44 -2.87
N ALA A 907 -15.71 14.54 -1.76
CA ALA A 907 -14.29 14.16 -1.66
C ALA A 907 -14.05 12.70 -2.07
N THR A 908 -15.03 11.81 -1.87
CA THR A 908 -14.94 10.39 -2.24
C THR A 908 -15.00 10.16 -3.75
N THR A 909 -15.37 11.18 -4.52
CA THR A 909 -15.47 11.14 -5.99
C THR A 909 -14.33 11.89 -6.67
N LEU A 910 -13.41 12.48 -5.91
CA LEU A 910 -12.22 13.11 -6.45
C LEU A 910 -11.14 12.05 -6.67
N SER A 911 -10.42 12.18 -7.79
CA SER A 911 -9.18 11.43 -8.02
C SER A 911 -8.09 11.84 -7.02
N GLY A 912 -7.07 11.00 -6.85
CA GLY A 912 -5.91 11.32 -5.99
C GLY A 912 -5.22 12.63 -6.41
N GLY A 913 -5.01 12.83 -7.71
CA GLY A 913 -4.44 14.06 -8.26
C GLY A 913 -5.33 15.29 -8.10
N GLU A 914 -6.67 15.16 -8.19
CA GLU A 914 -7.58 16.28 -7.87
C GLU A 914 -7.54 16.64 -6.39
N ALA A 915 -7.57 15.64 -5.50
CA ALA A 915 -7.46 15.83 -4.06
C ALA A 915 -6.15 16.55 -3.70
N GLN A 916 -5.04 16.13 -4.30
CA GLN A 916 -3.72 16.76 -4.14
C GLN A 916 -3.73 18.23 -4.59
N ARG A 917 -4.29 18.53 -5.77
CA ARG A 917 -4.41 19.91 -6.29
C ARG A 917 -5.30 20.79 -5.41
N VAL A 918 -6.37 20.25 -4.81
CA VAL A 918 -7.20 20.99 -3.83
C VAL A 918 -6.37 21.36 -2.59
N LYS A 919 -5.51 20.46 -2.10
CA LYS A 919 -4.57 20.75 -1.00
C LYS A 919 -3.57 21.83 -1.39
N LEU A 920 -2.99 21.74 -2.59
CA LEU A 920 -2.07 22.75 -3.10
C LEU A 920 -2.74 24.13 -3.20
N ALA A 921 -3.96 24.20 -3.74
CA ALA A 921 -4.73 25.43 -3.85
C ALA A 921 -5.05 26.08 -2.49
N GLN A 922 -5.28 25.26 -1.45
CA GLN A 922 -5.47 25.74 -0.09
C GLN A 922 -4.20 26.43 0.43
N GLU A 923 -3.03 25.86 0.18
CA GLU A 923 -1.76 26.44 0.64
C GLU A 923 -1.38 27.70 -0.15
N LEU A 924 -1.60 27.72 -1.47
CA LEU A 924 -1.44 28.90 -2.32
C LEU A 924 -2.35 30.07 -1.88
N SER A 925 -3.49 29.79 -1.26
CA SER A 925 -4.39 30.83 -0.76
C SER A 925 -3.87 31.54 0.49
N LYS A 926 -2.89 30.95 1.19
CA LYS A 926 -2.29 31.51 2.42
C LYS A 926 -1.21 32.53 2.08
N ARG A 927 -0.77 33.29 3.09
CA ARG A 927 0.32 34.25 2.93
C ARG A 927 1.66 33.50 2.93
N ASP A 928 2.46 33.75 1.91
CA ASP A 928 3.79 33.17 1.77
C ASP A 928 4.82 33.88 2.67
N THR A 929 5.75 33.10 3.21
CA THR A 929 6.87 33.55 4.04
C THR A 929 8.20 33.49 3.30
N GLY A 930 8.25 32.81 2.13
CA GLY A 930 9.47 32.54 1.37
C GLY A 930 10.43 31.58 2.10
N ARG A 931 9.95 30.92 3.16
CA ARG A 931 10.72 29.98 4.00
C ARG A 931 9.93 28.70 4.27
N THR A 932 9.06 28.32 3.34
CA THR A 932 8.29 27.08 3.43
C THR A 932 8.96 25.95 2.62
N LEU A 933 9.01 24.76 3.19
CA LEU A 933 9.38 23.51 2.50
C LEU A 933 8.10 22.83 1.99
N TYR A 934 7.94 22.74 0.67
CA TYR A 934 6.86 21.99 0.03
C TYR A 934 7.37 20.62 -0.42
N ILE A 935 6.65 19.57 -0.07
CA ILE A 935 6.91 18.19 -0.48
C ILE A 935 5.69 17.72 -1.29
N LEU A 936 5.91 17.28 -2.53
CA LEU A 936 4.86 16.79 -3.42
C LEU A 936 5.21 15.38 -3.91
N ASP A 937 4.26 14.47 -3.79
CA ASP A 937 4.41 13.07 -4.23
C ASP A 937 3.66 12.83 -5.54
N GLU A 938 4.41 12.59 -6.63
CA GLU A 938 3.92 12.34 -7.98
C GLU A 938 2.79 13.29 -8.45
N PRO A 939 2.99 14.62 -8.43
CA PRO A 939 1.94 15.58 -8.73
C PRO A 939 1.48 15.60 -10.19
N THR A 940 2.15 14.88 -11.10
CA THR A 940 1.72 14.71 -12.50
C THR A 940 0.69 13.60 -12.70
N THR A 941 0.37 12.84 -11.64
CA THR A 941 -0.65 11.78 -11.69
C THR A 941 -1.99 12.33 -12.17
N GLY A 942 -2.60 11.72 -13.18
CA GLY A 942 -3.88 12.16 -13.73
C GLY A 942 -3.81 13.33 -14.72
N LEU A 943 -2.60 13.81 -15.07
CA LEU A 943 -2.43 15.05 -15.83
C LEU A 943 -2.03 14.82 -17.29
N HIS A 944 -2.74 15.51 -18.17
CA HIS A 944 -2.33 15.67 -19.56
C HIS A 944 -1.15 16.64 -19.67
N PHE A 945 -0.38 16.60 -20.77
CA PHE A 945 0.79 17.48 -21.00
C PHE A 945 0.50 18.97 -20.77
N ALA A 946 -0.66 19.45 -21.19
CA ALA A 946 -1.07 20.84 -20.98
C ALA A 946 -1.32 21.19 -19.49
N ASP A 947 -1.84 20.23 -18.72
CA ASP A 947 -2.07 20.40 -17.29
C ASP A 947 -0.75 20.34 -16.52
N ILE A 948 0.21 19.51 -16.94
CA ILE A 948 1.58 19.47 -16.40
C ILE A 948 2.25 20.84 -16.61
N ALA A 949 2.10 21.46 -17.78
CA ALA A 949 2.65 22.79 -18.05
C ALA A 949 2.08 23.86 -17.09
N LEU A 950 0.79 23.79 -16.78
CA LEU A 950 0.14 24.69 -15.82
C LEU A 950 0.65 24.46 -14.39
N LEU A 951 0.74 23.19 -13.97
CA LEU A 951 1.28 22.82 -12.67
C LEU A 951 2.72 23.31 -12.50
N LEU A 952 3.59 23.09 -13.49
CA LEU A 952 4.99 23.53 -13.45
C LEU A 952 5.11 25.03 -13.27
N LYS A 953 4.23 25.81 -13.92
CA LYS A 953 4.18 27.27 -13.74
C LYS A 953 3.87 27.64 -12.28
N VAL A 954 2.93 26.95 -11.65
CA VAL A 954 2.57 27.17 -10.23
C VAL A 954 3.74 26.80 -9.31
N LEU A 955 4.40 25.67 -9.55
CA LEU A 955 5.57 25.25 -8.75
C LEU A 955 6.72 26.25 -8.91
N GLN A 956 7.01 26.71 -10.12
CA GLN A 956 8.03 27.73 -10.36
C GLN A 956 7.69 29.04 -9.65
N GLN A 957 6.44 29.48 -9.64
CA GLN A 957 6.02 30.67 -8.89
C GLN A 957 6.24 30.53 -7.38
N LEU A 958 5.95 29.36 -6.81
CA LEU A 958 6.21 29.07 -5.40
C LEU A 958 7.71 29.11 -5.08
N ARG A 959 8.54 28.54 -5.95
CA ARG A 959 10.00 28.58 -5.84
C ARG A 959 10.53 30.01 -5.95
N ASP A 960 10.05 30.77 -6.94
CA ASP A 960 10.50 32.15 -7.20
C ASP A 960 10.13 33.10 -6.05
N ALA A 961 9.13 32.75 -5.24
CA ALA A 961 8.80 33.44 -3.99
C ALA A 961 9.77 33.14 -2.82
N GLY A 962 10.77 32.27 -3.04
CA GLY A 962 11.83 31.92 -2.08
C GLY A 962 11.68 30.54 -1.44
N ASN A 963 10.58 29.82 -1.71
CA ASN A 963 10.33 28.53 -1.08
C ASN A 963 11.18 27.40 -1.68
N THR A 964 11.36 26.33 -0.91
CA THR A 964 11.98 25.10 -1.38
C THR A 964 10.89 24.11 -1.76
N ILE A 965 11.05 23.48 -2.93
CA ILE A 965 10.09 22.48 -3.41
C ILE A 965 10.84 21.18 -3.66
N VAL A 966 10.41 20.11 -3.01
CA VAL A 966 10.89 18.75 -3.22
C VAL A 966 9.75 17.96 -3.85
N VAL A 967 9.99 17.41 -5.03
CA VAL A 967 8.99 16.64 -5.78
C VAL A 967 9.52 15.23 -6.00
N ILE A 968 8.72 14.20 -5.71
CA ILE A 968 8.99 12.83 -6.15
C ILE A 968 8.34 12.64 -7.51
N GLU A 969 9.12 12.36 -8.55
CA GLU A 969 8.58 12.25 -9.92
C GLU A 969 9.31 11.26 -10.81
N HIS A 970 8.54 10.78 -11.78
CA HIS A 970 8.95 9.90 -12.87
C HIS A 970 8.73 10.56 -14.24
N ASN A 971 7.87 11.57 -14.32
CA ASN A 971 7.57 12.26 -15.56
C ASN A 971 8.76 13.10 -16.04
N LEU A 972 9.21 12.84 -17.28
CA LEU A 972 10.40 13.48 -17.84
C LEU A 972 10.23 15.00 -18.07
N ASP A 973 9.01 15.51 -18.24
CA ASP A 973 8.77 16.95 -18.37
C ASP A 973 8.99 17.69 -17.06
N VAL A 974 8.67 17.08 -15.91
CA VAL A 974 9.01 17.65 -14.60
C VAL A 974 10.49 17.52 -14.31
N ILE A 975 11.07 16.34 -14.55
CA ILE A 975 12.48 16.06 -14.30
C ILE A 975 13.37 17.02 -15.10
N LYS A 976 13.11 17.23 -16.39
CA LYS A 976 13.91 18.15 -17.24
C LYS A 976 13.76 19.62 -16.85
N THR A 977 12.67 19.97 -16.16
CA THR A 977 12.35 21.35 -15.75
C THR A 977 12.91 21.68 -14.36
N ALA A 978 13.20 20.67 -13.53
CA ALA A 978 13.74 20.84 -12.19
C ALA A 978 15.10 21.58 -12.18
N ASP A 979 15.39 22.31 -11.11
CA ASP A 979 16.68 22.98 -10.96
C ASP A 979 17.76 21.99 -10.49
N TRP A 980 17.36 20.99 -9.70
CA TRP A 980 18.23 19.96 -9.14
C TRP A 980 17.55 18.60 -9.15
N ILE A 981 18.32 17.53 -9.32
CA ILE A 981 17.85 16.14 -9.30
C ILE A 981 18.64 15.35 -8.25
N ILE A 982 17.93 14.48 -7.53
CA ILE A 982 18.51 13.39 -6.75
C ILE A 982 17.98 12.07 -7.32
N ASP A 983 18.84 11.30 -7.99
CA ASP A 983 18.48 10.04 -8.62
C ASP A 983 18.78 8.86 -7.69
N MET A 984 17.74 8.12 -7.31
CA MET A 984 17.79 7.00 -6.37
C MET A 984 17.81 5.66 -7.11
N GLY A 985 18.67 4.73 -6.68
CA GLY A 985 18.80 3.43 -7.33
C GLY A 985 19.97 2.61 -6.79
N PRO A 986 20.68 1.85 -7.64
CA PRO A 986 20.48 1.69 -9.10
C PRO A 986 19.24 0.86 -9.47
N GLU A 987 18.79 -0.03 -8.59
CA GLU A 987 17.62 -0.89 -8.78
C GLU A 987 16.56 -0.65 -7.69
N GLY A 988 15.45 -1.40 -7.72
CA GLY A 988 14.44 -1.41 -6.66
C GLY A 988 14.74 -2.41 -5.54
N GLY A 989 14.16 -2.23 -4.36
CA GLY A 989 14.26 -3.17 -3.24
C GLY A 989 15.68 -3.30 -2.68
N SER A 990 16.15 -4.53 -2.46
CA SER A 990 17.49 -4.81 -1.92
C SER A 990 18.63 -4.33 -2.83
N GLY A 991 18.39 -4.25 -4.14
CA GLY A 991 19.32 -3.71 -5.14
C GLY A 991 19.41 -2.18 -5.15
N GLY A 992 18.50 -1.48 -4.48
CA GLY A 992 18.42 -0.02 -4.43
C GLY A 992 18.98 0.62 -3.16
N GLY A 993 18.40 1.75 -2.79
CA GLY A 993 18.66 2.43 -1.51
C GLY A 993 19.93 3.27 -1.49
N GLN A 994 20.41 3.73 -2.64
CA GLN A 994 21.59 4.59 -2.79
C GLN A 994 21.30 5.75 -3.73
N VAL A 995 22.07 6.84 -3.61
CA VAL A 995 22.06 7.94 -4.57
C VAL A 995 23.00 7.58 -5.72
N VAL A 996 22.45 7.45 -6.93
CA VAL A 996 23.19 7.09 -8.16
C VAL A 996 23.82 8.34 -8.78
N ALA A 997 23.07 9.43 -8.80
CA ALA A 997 23.50 10.72 -9.32
C ALA A 997 22.81 11.86 -8.57
N THR A 998 23.49 12.99 -8.45
CA THR A 998 22.93 14.25 -7.94
C THR A 998 23.51 15.38 -8.77
N GLY A 999 22.71 16.40 -9.09
CA GLY A 999 23.16 17.47 -9.97
C GLY A 999 22.03 18.18 -10.69
N THR A 1000 22.38 18.99 -11.68
CA THR A 1000 21.41 19.48 -12.66
C THR A 1000 20.89 18.32 -13.54
N PRO A 1001 19.74 18.49 -14.23
CA PRO A 1001 19.29 17.56 -15.25
C PRO A 1001 20.37 17.15 -16.27
N GLU A 1002 21.22 18.09 -16.66
CA GLU A 1002 22.33 17.85 -17.58
C GLU A 1002 23.42 16.97 -16.95
N ASP A 1003 23.76 17.19 -15.67
CA ASP A 1003 24.74 16.38 -14.94
C ASP A 1003 24.27 14.93 -14.75
N VAL A 1004 22.99 14.74 -14.40
CA VAL A 1004 22.39 13.41 -14.27
C VAL A 1004 22.31 12.71 -15.62
N ALA A 1005 21.96 13.42 -16.70
CA ALA A 1005 21.97 12.89 -18.06
C ALA A 1005 23.37 12.48 -18.55
N ALA A 1006 24.43 13.09 -18.02
CA ALA A 1006 25.81 12.72 -18.33
C ALA A 1006 26.27 11.44 -17.60
N ASN A 1007 25.63 11.07 -16.47
CA ASN A 1007 26.01 9.90 -15.69
C ASN A 1007 25.51 8.59 -16.34
N PRO A 1008 26.40 7.67 -16.77
CA PRO A 1008 26.01 6.44 -17.45
C PRO A 1008 25.35 5.40 -16.52
N ALA A 1009 25.54 5.51 -15.20
CA ALA A 1009 24.92 4.61 -14.23
C ALA A 1009 23.46 4.98 -13.93
N SER A 1010 23.03 6.20 -14.26
CA SER A 1010 21.68 6.68 -14.03
C SER A 1010 20.73 6.18 -15.12
N HIS A 1011 19.75 5.35 -14.74
CA HIS A 1011 18.64 5.00 -15.62
C HIS A 1011 17.87 6.26 -16.02
N THR A 1012 17.60 7.16 -15.07
CA THR A 1012 16.93 8.44 -15.34
C THR A 1012 17.72 9.27 -16.36
N GLY A 1013 19.03 9.39 -16.20
CA GLY A 1013 19.91 10.12 -17.10
C GLY A 1013 19.88 9.59 -18.54
N ARG A 1014 19.78 8.27 -18.71
CA ARG A 1014 19.65 7.62 -20.03
C ARG A 1014 18.37 8.05 -20.77
N TYR A 1015 17.23 8.12 -20.08
CA TYR A 1015 15.95 8.52 -20.68
C TYR A 1015 15.79 10.04 -20.79
N LEU A 1016 16.47 10.80 -19.94
CA LEU A 1016 16.44 12.27 -19.93
C LEU A 1016 17.26 12.89 -21.06
N ARG A 1017 18.38 12.26 -21.45
CA ARG A 1017 19.33 12.79 -22.45
C ARG A 1017 18.68 13.18 -23.78
N PRO A 1018 17.81 12.37 -24.42
CA PRO A 1018 17.17 12.74 -25.70
C PRO A 1018 16.34 14.02 -25.61
N TYR A 1019 15.68 14.26 -24.47
CA TYR A 1019 14.83 15.44 -24.25
C TYR A 1019 15.67 16.72 -24.10
N LEU A 1020 16.87 16.62 -23.51
CA LEU A 1020 17.79 17.75 -23.38
C LEU A 1020 18.52 18.05 -24.69
N GLU A 1021 18.91 17.02 -25.44
CA GLU A 1021 19.57 17.17 -26.74
C GLU A 1021 18.64 17.79 -27.80
N ALA A 1022 17.37 17.35 -27.85
CA ALA A 1022 16.36 17.93 -28.74
C ALA A 1022 16.12 19.43 -28.48
N ALA A 1023 16.26 19.88 -27.23
CA ALA A 1023 16.18 21.30 -26.88
C ALA A 1023 17.38 22.10 -27.41
N SER A 1024 18.59 21.53 -27.32
CA SER A 1024 19.85 22.16 -27.74
C SER A 1024 19.94 22.47 -29.24
N VAL A 1025 19.29 21.64 -30.08
CA VAL A 1025 19.26 21.81 -31.55
C VAL A 1025 18.29 22.93 -31.98
N SER A 1026 17.34 23.33 -31.12
CA SER A 1026 16.31 24.34 -31.42
C SER A 1026 16.65 25.78 -31.01
N ALA A 1027 17.80 26.01 -30.35
CA ALA A 1027 18.25 27.35 -30.01
C ALA A 1027 18.82 28.08 -31.25
N PRO A 1028 18.32 29.29 -31.62
CA PRO A 1028 18.91 30.04 -32.72
C PRO A 1028 20.34 30.41 -32.35
N ALA A 1029 21.30 30.08 -33.23
CA ALA A 1029 22.70 30.44 -33.06
C ALA A 1029 22.83 31.96 -32.84
N ALA A 1030 23.09 32.36 -31.60
CA ALA A 1030 23.36 33.74 -31.25
C ALA A 1030 24.57 34.23 -32.06
N ALA A 1031 24.31 35.13 -33.01
CA ALA A 1031 25.33 35.72 -33.85
C ALA A 1031 26.45 36.32 -32.99
N LYS A 1032 27.68 35.82 -33.19
CA LYS A 1032 28.90 36.43 -32.66
C LYS A 1032 29.03 37.85 -33.23
N ALA A 1033 28.49 38.84 -32.53
CA ALA A 1033 28.79 40.24 -32.79
C ALA A 1033 30.25 40.49 -32.39
N GLY A 1034 31.13 40.47 -33.39
CA GLY A 1034 32.52 40.85 -33.24
C GLY A 1034 32.64 42.28 -32.73
N ARG A 1035 33.36 42.46 -31.62
CA ARG A 1035 33.89 43.75 -31.18
C ARG A 1035 34.81 44.31 -32.28
N ARG A 1036 34.29 45.18 -33.13
CA ARG A 1036 35.12 46.17 -33.84
C ARG A 1036 35.33 47.34 -32.89
N LYS A 1037 36.57 47.47 -32.40
CA LYS A 1037 37.11 48.72 -31.86
C LYS A 1037 37.05 49.79 -32.95
N ALA A 1038 36.50 50.95 -32.64
CA ALA A 1038 36.78 52.19 -33.34
C ALA A 1038 37.01 53.28 -32.30
N GLN A 1039 38.02 54.10 -32.59
CA GLN A 1039 38.41 55.33 -31.91
C GLN A 1039 37.28 56.35 -31.86
#